data_AF-A0A4Q9DG09-F1
#
_entry.id   AF-A0A4Q9DG09-F1
#
_cell.length_a   1.000
_cell.length_b   1.000
_cell.length_c   1.000
_cell.angle_alpha   90.00
_cell.angle_beta   90.00
_cell.angle_gamma   90.00
#
_symmetry.space_group_name_H-M   'P 1'
#
loop_
_entity.id
_entity.type
_entity.pdbx_description
1 polymer ?
#
loop_
_entity_poly.entity_id
_entity_poly.type
_entity_poly.pdbx_seq_one_letter_code
_entity_poly.pdbx_strand_id
1 'polypeptide(L)'
;MSSQVLGQSAMYKKMVSVWLVVCLICAFFSPLAEAGTVGGPDSIEIGSAEGARGDTVNVAVYVTPDFMVWKYDIAIQYDPAVLEPVPAGEVTDELGVSGAETFTPSATTPGVIQVAAQLSTHLLLSRAKVFTLHFKIKSDAVTGGSAVTAQAGQSFLYEGDDPVVPTITAGSVTVKAPTTYTVAFDSQGGSTVTSVTYVVYDTVINAPTSPSKSGYTFTGWYKEAAGTNAWNFTADKVTADTTLYAKWQAAAYTYTVTYAAGTHGAMSGGASETVTDGGFPQAVPTIVADGGYTFAGWSSDGGTTKLSGSEVAATPVTGNIAYTAYYTQTNTQQDVAVTIGSASGRPGQSVQVSVAIANATSGVGSYGMKIPFDFSALEVTGITNESGAFFDSRYDNAGGWLQVAWADSNGGDSPIAAGGKLFTVTFKIKETAADGDKLLTVDNQSDLRAFSVTDALAVEMNKTLGNGKVSVTSSNQAAPLASAVTVSGTAQVGQTLTGSYVYSDADGDAEGESTFKWYRSDDASGANKTAIPGAVTHTYLLQAADLGTYISFEVTPVAATGTAMGTPTESARTSAVARPWTPSSSSGGGSPSATPVASNGVNVLVNGKVENAGTATTSKRNEQTVTTITIDPAKLSDKLAAEGQGAKVTIPVDAHSDVVVGELNGQMVKSMEGQQAVLEITTEHASYTLPAKQINIDSISGQIGSSVALQDIKIQIEIAAPTTDTVKVVENAAEKGTFTLVAPPIEFKVKATYGDKTVEVSQFNAYVERTIAIPEGVDPSKITTAVVIDADGSVRHVPTKIGIVNGKYYAIINSLTNSTYSVVWHPLAFRDVESHWAKAAVNDMGSRMVIDGTGEGMFSPDRNITRAEFATIVVRGLGLKLENASSPFSDVKLSDWYAGAINTAYAHQLISGFEDGTFRPNDSITREQAMAMIGKAMTITGLKAKLPVPAANATLLAYTDAQDVSAWSIGGVADSVQAGIITGRSGTTLAPQAFITRAEVAAILQRLLQKSGLI
;
A
#
# COMPACT_ATOMS: atom_id res chain seq x y z
N MET A 1 -21.79 -128.98 -83.64
CA MET A 1 -23.05 -129.58 -83.20
C MET A 1 -23.87 -128.50 -82.51
N SER A 2 -25.06 -128.11 -82.91
CA SER A 2 -25.77 -128.39 -84.18
C SER A 2 -26.69 -127.21 -84.52
N SER A 3 -26.64 -126.77 -85.79
CA SER A 3 -27.74 -126.38 -86.69
C SER A 3 -29.15 -126.13 -86.10
N GLN A 4 -29.92 -125.14 -86.54
CA GLN A 4 -30.23 -124.78 -87.93
C GLN A 4 -30.42 -123.25 -88.12
N VAL A 5 -29.99 -122.61 -89.22
CA VAL A 5 -30.67 -122.46 -90.54
C VAL A 5 -32.03 -121.74 -90.38
N LEU A 6 -32.37 -120.63 -91.05
CA LEU A 6 -32.08 -120.16 -92.43
C LEU A 6 -32.04 -118.61 -92.48
N GLY A 7 -31.60 -117.99 -93.58
CA GLY A 7 -31.81 -116.54 -93.79
C GLY A 7 -31.67 -116.09 -95.25
N GLN A 8 -32.43 -115.05 -95.64
CA GLN A 8 -32.12 -114.11 -96.74
C GLN A 8 -33.12 -112.92 -96.79
N SER A 9 -32.73 -111.86 -97.50
CA SER A 9 -33.53 -110.75 -98.09
C SER A 9 -34.71 -110.18 -97.28
N ALA A 10 -34.68 -108.96 -96.73
CA ALA A 10 -34.46 -107.64 -97.34
C ALA A 10 -35.63 -107.09 -98.19
N MET A 11 -36.06 -105.86 -97.84
CA MET A 11 -36.95 -104.93 -98.55
C MET A 11 -38.39 -105.36 -98.90
N TYR A 12 -39.28 -104.35 -98.95
CA TYR A 12 -40.55 -104.35 -99.69
C TYR A 12 -41.60 -105.43 -99.34
N LYS A 13 -42.48 -105.15 -98.36
CA LYS A 13 -43.93 -104.92 -98.58
C LYS A 13 -44.75 -104.71 -97.29
N LYS A 14 -44.99 -103.42 -96.97
CA LYS A 14 -46.23 -102.81 -96.42
C LYS A 14 -45.90 -101.42 -95.83
N MET A 15 -45.55 -100.38 -96.60
CA MET A 15 -46.42 -99.51 -97.44
C MET A 15 -47.93 -99.77 -97.49
N VAL A 16 -48.70 -98.66 -97.62
CA VAL A 16 -50.17 -98.57 -97.82
C VAL A 16 -51.00 -98.90 -96.58
N SER A 17 -51.90 -98.05 -96.05
CA SER A 17 -52.27 -96.63 -96.33
C SER A 17 -51.94 -95.75 -95.10
N VAL A 18 -52.35 -94.49 -94.85
CA VAL A 18 -53.28 -93.46 -95.41
C VAL A 18 -52.58 -92.10 -95.15
N TRP A 19 -52.42 -91.09 -96.01
CA TRP A 19 -52.86 -90.76 -97.38
C TRP A 19 -54.32 -90.28 -97.59
N LEU A 20 -54.46 -88.94 -97.69
CA LEU A 20 -55.66 -88.10 -97.95
C LEU A 20 -56.67 -87.94 -96.79
N VAL A 21 -57.44 -86.84 -96.90
CA VAL A 21 -58.33 -86.19 -95.89
C VAL A 21 -57.55 -85.31 -94.89
N VAL A 22 -57.56 -83.97 -94.95
CA VAL A 22 -58.33 -83.01 -95.79
C VAL A 22 -57.41 -82.05 -96.55
N CYS A 23 -57.69 -81.84 -97.84
CA CYS A 23 -57.32 -80.63 -98.57
C CYS A 23 -58.59 -79.81 -98.81
N LEU A 24 -58.65 -78.57 -98.34
CA LEU A 24 -59.63 -77.52 -98.62
C LEU A 24 -59.05 -76.23 -97.97
N ILE A 25 -58.92 -75.06 -98.59
CA ILE A 25 -59.36 -74.57 -99.91
C ILE A 25 -58.21 -73.80 -100.61
N CYS A 26 -58.08 -74.04 -101.92
CA CYS A 26 -57.31 -73.31 -102.93
C CYS A 26 -57.68 -71.81 -103.05
N ALA A 27 -57.00 -70.93 -103.79
CA ALA A 27 -55.63 -70.80 -104.30
C ALA A 27 -55.56 -69.46 -105.05
N PHE A 28 -54.38 -68.86 -105.20
CA PHE A 28 -54.10 -67.93 -106.30
C PHE A 28 -52.65 -68.08 -106.80
N PHE A 29 -52.54 -68.76 -107.94
CA PHE A 29 -51.45 -68.82 -108.93
C PHE A 29 -49.99 -68.51 -108.52
N SER A 30 -49.20 -69.59 -108.50
CA SER A 30 -47.75 -69.69 -108.77
C SER A 30 -47.37 -69.16 -110.18
N PRO A 31 -46.06 -69.02 -110.59
CA PRO A 31 -45.16 -70.18 -110.77
C PRO A 31 -43.62 -69.99 -110.65
N LEU A 32 -42.90 -71.09 -110.35
CA LEU A 32 -41.47 -71.41 -110.64
C LEU A 32 -40.39 -70.42 -110.13
N ALA A 33 -39.13 -70.78 -109.83
CA ALA A 33 -38.43 -72.03 -109.47
C ALA A 33 -37.26 -71.57 -108.53
N GLU A 34 -36.31 -72.34 -107.99
CA GLU A 34 -35.81 -73.70 -108.18
C GLU A 34 -35.14 -74.16 -106.85
N ALA A 35 -34.50 -75.32 -106.76
CA ALA A 35 -33.88 -75.79 -105.52
C ALA A 35 -32.49 -75.18 -105.25
N GLY A 36 -32.18 -74.85 -103.99
CA GLY A 36 -30.85 -74.39 -103.57
C GLY A 36 -30.55 -74.76 -102.11
N THR A 37 -29.42 -75.42 -101.88
CA THR A 37 -28.93 -75.84 -100.55
C THR A 37 -28.01 -74.79 -99.94
N VAL A 38 -28.33 -74.30 -98.73
CA VAL A 38 -27.37 -73.64 -97.84
C VAL A 38 -27.71 -74.02 -96.40
N GLY A 39 -26.95 -74.97 -95.85
CA GLY A 39 -26.64 -74.95 -94.42
C GLY A 39 -25.57 -73.88 -94.17
N GLY A 40 -25.50 -73.34 -92.94
CA GLY A 40 -24.52 -72.32 -92.61
C GLY A 40 -23.19 -72.99 -92.27
N PRO A 41 -22.03 -72.50 -92.76
CA PRO A 41 -20.76 -73.13 -92.47
C PRO A 41 -20.49 -73.15 -90.96
N ASP A 42 -19.82 -74.21 -90.52
CA ASP A 42 -19.26 -74.37 -89.18
C ASP A 42 -18.75 -73.04 -88.60
N SER A 43 -19.12 -72.74 -87.36
CA SER A 43 -18.76 -71.47 -86.71
C SER A 43 -18.45 -71.59 -85.22
N ILE A 44 -17.46 -70.80 -84.79
CA ILE A 44 -17.16 -70.51 -83.38
C ILE A 44 -17.49 -69.04 -83.14
N GLU A 45 -18.25 -68.76 -82.08
CA GLU A 45 -18.67 -67.40 -81.69
C GLU A 45 -18.30 -67.15 -80.22
N ILE A 46 -17.54 -66.10 -79.97
CA ILE A 46 -17.05 -65.74 -78.63
C ILE A 46 -17.78 -64.48 -78.16
N GLY A 47 -18.34 -64.54 -76.95
CA GLY A 47 -19.09 -63.42 -76.35
C GLY A 47 -18.20 -62.27 -75.89
N SER A 48 -18.84 -61.16 -75.50
CA SER A 48 -18.17 -59.99 -74.91
C SER A 48 -18.63 -59.72 -73.49
N ALA A 49 -17.75 -59.07 -72.71
CA ALA A 49 -18.01 -58.65 -71.34
C ALA A 49 -17.41 -57.26 -71.06
N GLU A 50 -17.75 -56.66 -69.92
CA GLU A 50 -17.21 -55.38 -69.46
C GLU A 50 -17.00 -55.36 -67.94
N GLY A 51 -16.02 -54.61 -67.47
CA GLY A 51 -15.68 -54.51 -66.04
C GLY A 51 -14.66 -53.41 -65.74
N ALA A 52 -14.45 -53.12 -64.46
CA ALA A 52 -13.40 -52.24 -63.97
C ALA A 52 -12.06 -53.00 -63.76
N ARG A 53 -10.99 -52.25 -63.52
CA ARG A 53 -9.68 -52.79 -63.14
C ARG A 53 -9.78 -53.59 -61.84
N GLY A 54 -9.48 -54.88 -61.89
CA GLY A 54 -9.59 -55.82 -60.78
C GLY A 54 -10.82 -56.73 -60.80
N ASP A 55 -11.85 -56.41 -61.60
CA ASP A 55 -13.07 -57.22 -61.71
C ASP A 55 -12.80 -58.56 -62.40
N THR A 56 -13.64 -59.56 -62.10
CA THR A 56 -13.67 -60.85 -62.81
C THR A 56 -14.86 -60.87 -63.76
N VAL A 57 -14.61 -61.28 -65.01
CA VAL A 57 -15.56 -61.29 -66.12
C VAL A 57 -15.62 -62.67 -66.79
N ASN A 58 -16.78 -63.00 -67.35
CA ASN A 58 -17.07 -64.30 -67.95
C ASN A 58 -17.29 -64.13 -69.46
N VAL A 59 -16.61 -64.95 -70.27
CA VAL A 59 -16.67 -64.92 -71.75
C VAL A 59 -17.14 -66.28 -72.26
N ALA A 60 -18.41 -66.36 -72.66
CA ALA A 60 -19.00 -67.58 -73.20
C ALA A 60 -18.51 -67.87 -74.62
N VAL A 61 -18.32 -69.14 -74.96
CA VAL A 61 -17.97 -69.62 -76.30
C VAL A 61 -19.08 -70.53 -76.82
N TYR A 62 -19.51 -70.28 -78.06
CA TYR A 62 -20.55 -71.01 -78.75
C TYR A 62 -19.99 -71.69 -80.00
N VAL A 63 -20.54 -72.85 -80.35
CA VAL A 63 -20.27 -73.59 -81.58
C VAL A 63 -21.58 -73.81 -82.32
N THR A 64 -21.62 -73.51 -83.62
CA THR A 64 -22.71 -73.91 -84.53
C THR A 64 -22.13 -74.85 -85.59
N PRO A 65 -22.59 -76.11 -85.67
CA PRO A 65 -22.22 -77.04 -86.74
C PRO A 65 -23.05 -76.78 -88.02
N ASP A 66 -22.53 -77.14 -89.19
CA ASP A 66 -23.32 -77.30 -90.42
C ASP A 66 -24.11 -78.63 -90.40
N PHE A 67 -23.54 -79.69 -89.79
CA PHE A 67 -24.18 -81.01 -89.70
C PHE A 67 -24.16 -81.65 -88.30
N MET A 68 -23.01 -82.16 -87.84
CA MET A 68 -22.89 -82.95 -86.61
C MET A 68 -21.45 -82.97 -86.08
N VAL A 69 -21.13 -82.13 -85.10
CA VAL A 69 -19.79 -82.09 -84.49
C VAL A 69 -19.70 -83.05 -83.31
N TRP A 70 -18.77 -84.02 -83.40
CA TRP A 70 -18.51 -85.06 -82.40
C TRP A 70 -17.19 -84.85 -81.63
N LYS A 71 -16.31 -83.98 -82.09
CA LYS A 71 -15.10 -83.54 -81.38
C LYS A 71 -14.81 -82.08 -81.73
N TYR A 72 -14.20 -81.34 -80.81
CA TYR A 72 -13.60 -80.04 -81.10
C TYR A 72 -12.25 -79.88 -80.39
N ASP A 73 -11.32 -79.18 -81.04
CA ASP A 73 -10.12 -78.63 -80.41
C ASP A 73 -10.16 -77.12 -80.67
N ILE A 74 -10.21 -76.27 -79.63
CA ILE A 74 -10.43 -74.82 -79.79
C ILE A 74 -9.34 -74.03 -79.06
N ALA A 75 -8.64 -73.18 -79.82
CA ALA A 75 -7.50 -72.38 -79.38
C ALA A 75 -7.92 -70.91 -79.19
N ILE A 76 -8.15 -70.44 -77.96
CA ILE A 76 -8.59 -69.08 -77.69
C ILE A 76 -7.42 -68.17 -77.33
N GLN A 77 -7.15 -67.17 -78.18
CA GLN A 77 -6.24 -66.06 -77.94
C GLN A 77 -6.93 -64.96 -77.11
N TYR A 78 -6.22 -64.42 -76.13
CA TYR A 78 -6.53 -63.20 -75.37
C TYR A 78 -5.26 -62.33 -75.22
N ASP A 79 -5.40 -61.11 -74.70
CA ASP A 79 -4.25 -60.25 -74.36
C ASP A 79 -3.80 -60.44 -72.90
N PRO A 80 -2.61 -61.03 -72.63
CA PRO A 80 -2.10 -61.22 -71.28
C PRO A 80 -1.60 -59.93 -70.61
N ALA A 81 -1.58 -58.78 -71.29
CA ALA A 81 -1.35 -57.47 -70.68
C ALA A 81 -2.62 -56.90 -70.03
N VAL A 82 -3.82 -57.32 -70.48
CA VAL A 82 -5.12 -56.82 -69.98
C VAL A 82 -5.82 -57.84 -69.07
N LEU A 83 -5.72 -59.13 -69.40
CA LEU A 83 -6.47 -60.21 -68.75
C LEU A 83 -5.54 -61.25 -68.10
N GLU A 84 -6.01 -61.87 -67.03
CA GLU A 84 -5.43 -63.07 -66.43
C GLU A 84 -6.50 -64.16 -66.23
N PRO A 85 -6.30 -65.41 -66.70
CA PRO A 85 -7.24 -66.51 -66.44
C PRO A 85 -7.34 -66.84 -64.95
N VAL A 86 -8.52 -67.24 -64.48
CA VAL A 86 -8.75 -67.58 -63.06
C VAL A 86 -8.19 -68.98 -62.74
N PRO A 87 -7.09 -69.15 -61.98
CA PRO A 87 -6.29 -70.39 -62.00
C PRO A 87 -6.93 -71.67 -61.44
N ALA A 88 -8.12 -71.59 -60.84
CA ALA A 88 -8.85 -72.73 -60.28
C ALA A 88 -10.22 -72.96 -60.97
N GLY A 89 -10.46 -72.29 -62.10
CA GLY A 89 -11.73 -72.31 -62.83
C GLY A 89 -11.67 -71.47 -64.09
N GLU A 90 -10.56 -71.55 -64.84
CA GLU A 90 -10.32 -70.72 -66.04
C GLU A 90 -11.31 -71.03 -67.18
N VAL A 91 -11.83 -72.25 -67.20
CA VAL A 91 -12.87 -72.72 -68.12
C VAL A 91 -13.94 -73.50 -67.34
N THR A 92 -15.20 -73.12 -67.51
CA THR A 92 -16.38 -73.90 -67.11
C THR A 92 -16.91 -74.66 -68.33
N ASP A 93 -17.04 -75.99 -68.23
CA ASP A 93 -17.79 -76.78 -69.21
C ASP A 93 -19.29 -76.46 -69.11
N GLU A 94 -19.93 -76.26 -70.27
CA GLU A 94 -21.34 -75.88 -70.39
C GLU A 94 -22.19 -76.96 -71.06
N LEU A 95 -21.58 -78.08 -71.48
CA LEU A 95 -22.25 -79.26 -72.02
C LEU A 95 -22.56 -80.30 -70.92
N GLY A 96 -21.85 -80.28 -69.79
CA GLY A 96 -22.06 -81.20 -68.66
C GLY A 96 -21.36 -82.56 -68.84
N VAL A 97 -20.28 -82.61 -69.63
CA VAL A 97 -19.63 -83.82 -70.12
C VAL A 97 -18.65 -84.42 -69.10
N SER A 98 -19.20 -85.06 -68.07
CA SER A 98 -18.42 -85.73 -67.02
C SER A 98 -18.55 -87.26 -67.06
N GLY A 99 -17.65 -87.95 -67.77
CA GLY A 99 -17.69 -89.42 -67.86
C GLY A 99 -16.72 -90.03 -68.86
N ALA A 100 -17.24 -90.82 -69.81
CA ALA A 100 -16.46 -91.44 -70.89
C ALA A 100 -16.08 -90.45 -72.02
N GLU A 101 -16.54 -89.21 -71.92
CA GLU A 101 -16.21 -88.08 -72.79
C GLU A 101 -15.07 -87.29 -72.12
N THR A 102 -14.00 -87.01 -72.86
CA THR A 102 -12.84 -86.26 -72.34
C THR A 102 -12.97 -84.79 -72.70
N PHE A 103 -13.13 -83.94 -71.69
CA PHE A 103 -12.92 -82.49 -71.77
C PHE A 103 -11.57 -82.15 -71.13
N THR A 104 -10.71 -81.40 -71.81
CA THR A 104 -9.35 -81.09 -71.33
C THR A 104 -8.97 -79.65 -71.66
N PRO A 105 -8.99 -78.73 -70.67
CA PRO A 105 -8.22 -77.50 -70.75
C PRO A 105 -6.73 -77.85 -70.65
N SER A 106 -5.92 -77.35 -71.58
CA SER A 106 -4.49 -77.65 -71.67
C SER A 106 -3.62 -76.40 -71.51
N ALA A 107 -2.39 -76.61 -71.04
CA ALA A 107 -1.56 -75.61 -70.39
C ALA A 107 -1.41 -74.29 -71.18
N THR A 108 -1.65 -73.18 -70.48
CA THR A 108 -1.65 -71.83 -71.05
C THR A 108 -0.25 -71.39 -71.47
N THR A 109 -0.03 -71.28 -72.77
CA THR A 109 0.97 -70.34 -73.29
C THR A 109 0.45 -68.93 -72.98
N PRO A 110 1.26 -67.96 -72.51
CA PRO A 110 0.76 -66.63 -72.15
C PRO A 110 -0.04 -65.98 -73.28
N GLY A 111 -1.34 -65.75 -73.05
CA GLY A 111 -2.28 -65.26 -74.06
C GLY A 111 -3.08 -66.32 -74.83
N VAL A 112 -2.90 -67.62 -74.60
CA VAL A 112 -3.68 -68.69 -75.27
C VAL A 112 -4.21 -69.73 -74.28
N ILE A 113 -5.50 -70.04 -74.37
CA ILE A 113 -6.18 -71.15 -73.68
C ILE A 113 -6.55 -72.20 -74.73
N GLN A 114 -6.18 -73.47 -74.51
CA GLN A 114 -6.51 -74.59 -75.40
C GLN A 114 -7.59 -75.46 -74.75
N VAL A 115 -8.72 -75.66 -75.43
CA VAL A 115 -9.86 -76.45 -74.92
C VAL A 115 -10.24 -77.52 -75.92
N ALA A 116 -10.02 -78.79 -75.56
CA ALA A 116 -10.37 -79.95 -76.38
C ALA A 116 -11.51 -80.76 -75.73
N ALA A 117 -12.46 -81.23 -76.54
CA ALA A 117 -13.55 -82.09 -76.09
C ALA A 117 -13.88 -83.17 -77.14
N GLN A 118 -14.11 -84.41 -76.67
CA GLN A 118 -14.58 -85.52 -77.51
C GLN A 118 -15.93 -86.03 -77.01
N LEU A 119 -16.94 -85.93 -77.86
CA LEU A 119 -18.37 -86.09 -77.57
C LEU A 119 -18.87 -87.38 -78.22
N SER A 120 -19.20 -88.38 -77.40
CA SER A 120 -19.67 -89.71 -77.84
C SER A 120 -21.17 -89.91 -77.64
N THR A 121 -21.80 -89.03 -76.86
CA THR A 121 -23.22 -89.03 -76.48
C THR A 121 -23.84 -87.64 -76.62
N HIS A 122 -23.07 -86.57 -76.40
CA HIS A 122 -23.52 -85.17 -76.52
C HIS A 122 -23.13 -84.52 -77.86
N LEU A 123 -23.51 -85.16 -78.97
CA LEU A 123 -23.25 -84.67 -80.33
C LEU A 123 -23.87 -83.29 -80.57
N LEU A 124 -23.08 -82.35 -81.10
CA LEU A 124 -23.58 -81.00 -81.42
C LEU A 124 -24.30 -81.03 -82.77
N LEU A 125 -25.59 -80.73 -82.77
CA LEU A 125 -26.48 -80.71 -83.95
C LEU A 125 -27.10 -79.32 -84.24
N SER A 126 -26.73 -78.30 -83.45
CA SER A 126 -27.17 -76.90 -83.59
C SER A 126 -26.34 -75.99 -82.67
N ARG A 127 -26.54 -74.66 -82.72
CA ARG A 127 -25.77 -73.68 -81.95
C ARG A 127 -25.87 -73.90 -80.44
N ALA A 128 -24.80 -74.42 -79.83
CA ALA A 128 -24.68 -74.66 -78.40
C ALA A 128 -23.65 -73.72 -77.75
N LYS A 129 -23.82 -73.40 -76.47
CA LYS A 129 -22.74 -72.85 -75.64
C LYS A 129 -21.88 -74.04 -75.18
N VAL A 130 -20.61 -74.05 -75.54
CA VAL A 130 -19.73 -75.22 -75.30
C VAL A 130 -18.90 -75.08 -74.02
N PHE A 131 -18.44 -73.88 -73.71
CA PHE A 131 -17.76 -73.55 -72.46
C PHE A 131 -17.80 -72.05 -72.18
N THR A 132 -17.47 -71.65 -70.95
CA THR A 132 -17.29 -70.26 -70.54
C THR A 132 -15.89 -70.05 -69.97
N LEU A 133 -15.19 -69.04 -70.45
CA LEU A 133 -13.88 -68.61 -69.96
C LEU A 133 -14.03 -67.60 -68.83
N HIS A 134 -13.14 -67.67 -67.84
CA HIS A 134 -13.13 -66.77 -66.68
C HIS A 134 -11.81 -65.99 -66.62
N PHE A 135 -11.91 -64.67 -66.81
CA PHE A 135 -10.78 -63.75 -66.80
C PHE A 135 -10.94 -62.72 -65.68
N LYS A 136 -9.84 -62.34 -65.03
CA LYS A 136 -9.76 -61.13 -64.22
C LYS A 136 -9.08 -60.02 -65.02
N ILE A 137 -9.64 -58.82 -64.93
CA ILE A 137 -9.06 -57.60 -65.53
C ILE A 137 -7.94 -57.13 -64.62
N LYS A 138 -6.75 -56.89 -65.18
CA LYS A 138 -5.58 -56.48 -64.38
C LYS A 138 -5.73 -55.06 -63.82
N SER A 139 -5.07 -54.79 -62.71
CA SER A 139 -5.14 -53.50 -62.00
C SER A 139 -4.51 -52.34 -62.79
N ASP A 140 -3.56 -52.66 -63.67
CA ASP A 140 -2.82 -51.76 -64.56
C ASP A 140 -3.38 -51.71 -65.99
N ALA A 141 -4.37 -52.54 -66.31
CA ALA A 141 -4.96 -52.68 -67.65
C ALA A 141 -5.39 -51.33 -68.26
N VAL A 142 -5.07 -51.10 -69.54
CA VAL A 142 -5.47 -49.89 -70.26
C VAL A 142 -6.99 -49.90 -70.49
N THR A 143 -7.63 -48.73 -70.36
CA THR A 143 -9.08 -48.56 -70.56
C THR A 143 -9.44 -48.68 -72.04
N GLY A 144 -10.36 -49.57 -72.39
CA GLY A 144 -10.72 -49.89 -73.78
C GLY A 144 -11.10 -51.36 -73.96
N GLY A 145 -11.35 -51.77 -75.20
CA GLY A 145 -11.65 -53.17 -75.55
C GLY A 145 -10.39 -53.99 -75.83
N SER A 146 -10.23 -55.09 -75.10
CA SER A 146 -9.27 -56.17 -75.42
C SER A 146 -9.99 -57.30 -76.14
N ALA A 147 -9.45 -57.80 -77.25
CA ALA A 147 -10.07 -58.86 -78.03
C ALA A 147 -9.87 -60.25 -77.40
N VAL A 148 -10.86 -61.12 -77.58
CA VAL A 148 -10.78 -62.55 -77.27
C VAL A 148 -11.25 -63.33 -78.50
N THR A 149 -10.37 -64.09 -79.15
CA THR A 149 -10.63 -64.70 -80.47
C THR A 149 -10.15 -66.14 -80.53
N ALA A 150 -10.84 -66.98 -81.29
CA ALA A 150 -10.30 -68.28 -81.66
C ALA A 150 -9.18 -68.09 -82.70
N GLN A 151 -8.13 -68.92 -82.66
CA GLN A 151 -7.04 -68.91 -83.62
C GLN A 151 -7.42 -69.76 -84.84
N ALA A 152 -7.49 -69.13 -86.02
CA ALA A 152 -7.66 -69.82 -87.29
C ALA A 152 -6.47 -70.76 -87.56
N GLY A 153 -6.73 -72.01 -87.94
CA GLY A 153 -5.69 -73.02 -88.15
C GLY A 153 -5.12 -73.67 -86.87
N GLN A 154 -5.63 -73.30 -85.68
CA GLN A 154 -5.48 -74.11 -84.45
C GLN A 154 -6.83 -74.48 -83.81
N SER A 155 -7.93 -73.85 -84.22
CA SER A 155 -9.28 -74.27 -83.84
C SER A 155 -9.92 -75.12 -84.95
N PHE A 156 -10.44 -76.29 -84.57
CA PHE A 156 -11.02 -77.29 -85.47
C PHE A 156 -12.28 -77.91 -84.86
N LEU A 157 -13.28 -78.15 -85.71
CA LEU A 157 -14.46 -78.96 -85.40
C LEU A 157 -14.37 -80.26 -86.22
N TYR A 158 -14.94 -81.35 -85.72
CA TYR A 158 -14.86 -82.67 -86.39
C TYR A 158 -16.27 -83.22 -86.61
N GLU A 159 -16.64 -83.37 -87.89
CA GLU A 159 -17.90 -84.01 -88.30
C GLU A 159 -17.71 -85.45 -88.82
N GLY A 160 -16.45 -85.85 -89.05
CA GLY A 160 -16.01 -87.20 -89.39
C GLY A 160 -14.59 -87.42 -88.88
N ASP A 161 -13.80 -88.26 -89.57
CA ASP A 161 -12.38 -88.44 -89.24
C ASP A 161 -11.52 -87.19 -89.60
N ASP A 162 -11.97 -86.38 -90.56
CA ASP A 162 -11.30 -85.16 -91.01
C ASP A 162 -11.73 -83.90 -90.19
N PRO A 163 -10.80 -83.01 -89.83
CA PRO A 163 -11.11 -81.74 -89.18
C PRO A 163 -11.58 -80.65 -90.15
N VAL A 164 -12.67 -79.97 -89.80
CA VAL A 164 -13.20 -78.78 -90.47
C VAL A 164 -12.65 -77.52 -89.79
N VAL A 165 -12.33 -76.49 -90.59
CA VAL A 165 -11.92 -75.17 -90.11
C VAL A 165 -13.15 -74.26 -90.02
N PRO A 166 -13.61 -73.89 -88.81
CA PRO A 166 -14.80 -73.07 -88.64
C PRO A 166 -14.55 -71.60 -88.99
N THR A 167 -15.63 -70.90 -89.35
CA THR A 167 -15.69 -69.43 -89.37
C THR A 167 -15.65 -68.90 -87.92
N ILE A 168 -14.92 -67.82 -87.68
CA ILE A 168 -14.63 -67.34 -86.31
C ILE A 168 -15.19 -65.93 -86.12
N THR A 169 -16.08 -65.79 -85.13
CA THR A 169 -16.54 -64.50 -84.61
C THR A 169 -15.85 -64.23 -83.27
N ALA A 170 -15.02 -63.20 -83.24
CA ALA A 170 -14.27 -62.78 -82.05
C ALA A 170 -15.14 -61.96 -81.08
N GLY A 171 -14.88 -62.14 -79.79
CA GLY A 171 -15.45 -61.36 -78.68
C GLY A 171 -14.45 -60.39 -78.08
N SER A 172 -14.80 -59.79 -76.93
CA SER A 172 -13.97 -58.78 -76.27
C SER A 172 -14.28 -58.56 -74.79
N VAL A 173 -13.28 -58.12 -74.01
CA VAL A 173 -13.47 -57.58 -72.66
C VAL A 173 -13.21 -56.07 -72.69
N THR A 174 -14.18 -55.27 -72.24
CA THR A 174 -14.06 -53.81 -72.17
C THR A 174 -13.72 -53.35 -70.76
N VAL A 175 -12.54 -52.73 -70.60
CA VAL A 175 -12.05 -52.14 -69.35
C VAL A 175 -12.59 -50.72 -69.20
N LYS A 176 -13.44 -50.50 -68.21
CA LYS A 176 -14.09 -49.21 -67.94
C LYS A 176 -13.11 -48.15 -67.43
N ALA A 177 -13.33 -46.91 -67.86
CA ALA A 177 -12.58 -45.75 -67.38
C ALA A 177 -13.02 -45.34 -65.95
N PRO A 178 -12.11 -44.82 -65.11
CA PRO A 178 -12.47 -44.31 -63.79
C PRO A 178 -13.27 -43.02 -63.89
N THR A 179 -14.30 -42.88 -63.04
CA THR A 179 -15.06 -41.63 -62.91
C THR A 179 -14.21 -40.55 -62.27
N THR A 180 -14.12 -39.37 -62.89
CA THR A 180 -13.34 -38.23 -62.38
C THR A 180 -14.11 -36.91 -62.43
N TYR A 181 -13.79 -36.00 -61.51
CA TYR A 181 -14.43 -34.69 -61.34
C TYR A 181 -13.41 -33.54 -61.31
N THR A 182 -13.94 -32.32 -61.29
CA THR A 182 -13.20 -31.07 -61.14
C THR A 182 -13.54 -30.40 -59.80
N VAL A 183 -12.53 -29.91 -59.09
CA VAL A 183 -12.70 -29.01 -57.95
C VAL A 183 -12.26 -27.61 -58.34
N ALA A 184 -13.21 -26.68 -58.39
CA ALA A 184 -12.98 -25.26 -58.65
C ALA A 184 -12.85 -24.45 -57.35
N PHE A 185 -12.18 -23.30 -57.43
CA PHE A 185 -11.91 -22.43 -56.29
C PHE A 185 -12.39 -21.00 -56.57
N ASP A 186 -13.47 -20.59 -55.92
CA ASP A 186 -13.95 -19.22 -55.94
C ASP A 186 -13.26 -18.41 -54.83
N SER A 187 -12.36 -17.51 -55.24
CA SER A 187 -11.60 -16.66 -54.32
C SER A 187 -12.43 -15.58 -53.62
N GLN A 188 -13.73 -15.42 -53.94
CA GLN A 188 -14.62 -14.43 -53.33
C GLN A 188 -14.01 -13.01 -53.32
N GLY A 189 -13.42 -12.63 -54.46
CA GLY A 189 -12.75 -11.34 -54.67
C GLY A 189 -11.31 -11.26 -54.15
N GLY A 190 -10.66 -12.39 -53.85
CA GLY A 190 -9.21 -12.48 -53.71
C GLY A 190 -8.50 -12.89 -55.01
N SER A 191 -7.19 -13.12 -54.95
CA SER A 191 -6.39 -13.62 -56.08
C SER A 191 -6.91 -14.95 -56.63
N THR A 192 -6.77 -15.15 -57.94
CA THR A 192 -7.17 -16.39 -58.63
C THR A 192 -6.47 -17.63 -58.06
N VAL A 193 -7.19 -18.74 -57.96
CA VAL A 193 -6.69 -20.05 -57.55
C VAL A 193 -7.04 -21.06 -58.63
N THR A 194 -6.11 -21.96 -58.98
CA THR A 194 -6.27 -22.88 -60.11
C THR A 194 -7.10 -24.09 -59.70
N SER A 195 -8.12 -24.43 -60.48
CA SER A 195 -8.95 -25.64 -60.29
C SER A 195 -8.13 -26.93 -60.43
N VAL A 196 -8.44 -27.94 -59.62
CA VAL A 196 -7.89 -29.29 -59.77
C VAL A 196 -8.83 -30.11 -60.65
N THR A 197 -8.31 -30.70 -61.72
CA THR A 197 -9.06 -31.53 -62.67
C THR A 197 -8.69 -33.01 -62.53
N TYR A 198 -9.50 -33.90 -63.10
CA TYR A 198 -9.30 -35.36 -63.10
C TYR A 198 -9.23 -36.01 -61.70
N VAL A 199 -9.92 -35.44 -60.71
CA VAL A 199 -9.99 -36.00 -59.35
C VAL A 199 -10.84 -37.26 -59.36
N VAL A 200 -10.25 -38.41 -59.00
CA VAL A 200 -10.96 -39.70 -59.00
C VAL A 200 -12.06 -39.71 -57.94
N TYR A 201 -13.22 -40.28 -58.28
CA TYR A 201 -14.35 -40.48 -57.36
C TYR A 201 -13.91 -41.07 -56.00
N ASP A 202 -14.49 -40.54 -54.92
CA ASP A 202 -14.27 -41.01 -53.52
C ASP A 202 -12.82 -40.81 -53.00
N THR A 203 -12.06 -39.89 -53.61
CA THR A 203 -10.72 -39.47 -53.13
C THR A 203 -10.71 -38.07 -52.53
N VAL A 204 -9.70 -37.77 -51.69
CA VAL A 204 -9.45 -36.43 -51.13
C VAL A 204 -8.51 -35.63 -52.03
N ILE A 205 -8.51 -34.30 -51.89
CA ILE A 205 -7.57 -33.40 -52.59
C ILE A 205 -6.66 -32.66 -51.62
N ASN A 206 -5.46 -32.31 -52.06
CA ASN A 206 -4.57 -31.42 -51.31
C ASN A 206 -5.13 -29.98 -51.28
N ALA A 207 -4.86 -29.24 -50.20
CA ALA A 207 -5.19 -27.82 -50.11
C ALA A 207 -4.37 -27.00 -51.11
N PRO A 208 -4.97 -26.03 -51.84
CA PRO A 208 -4.22 -25.12 -52.71
C PRO A 208 -3.49 -24.06 -51.88
N THR A 209 -2.59 -23.32 -52.53
CA THR A 209 -2.04 -22.08 -51.96
C THR A 209 -3.15 -21.09 -51.62
N SER A 210 -3.18 -20.59 -50.39
CA SER A 210 -4.16 -19.60 -49.92
C SER A 210 -4.18 -18.36 -50.83
N PRO A 211 -5.36 -17.86 -51.24
CA PRO A 211 -5.46 -16.61 -51.99
C PRO A 211 -5.13 -15.41 -51.08
N SER A 212 -4.82 -14.27 -51.71
CA SER A 212 -4.63 -12.98 -51.04
C SER A 212 -5.70 -11.98 -51.45
N LYS A 213 -6.16 -11.12 -50.52
CA LYS A 213 -7.12 -10.04 -50.78
C LYS A 213 -6.74 -8.81 -49.98
N SER A 214 -6.57 -7.66 -50.65
CA SER A 214 -6.12 -6.43 -49.99
C SER A 214 -7.10 -6.00 -48.90
N GLY A 215 -6.60 -5.81 -47.67
CA GLY A 215 -7.43 -5.46 -46.50
C GLY A 215 -8.20 -6.63 -45.86
N TYR A 216 -7.91 -7.89 -46.21
CA TYR A 216 -8.58 -9.06 -45.62
C TYR A 216 -7.62 -10.23 -45.34
N THR A 217 -7.82 -10.90 -44.21
CA THR A 217 -7.20 -12.18 -43.86
C THR A 217 -8.03 -13.33 -44.43
N PHE A 218 -7.39 -14.29 -45.10
CA PHE A 218 -8.02 -15.53 -45.55
C PHE A 218 -8.25 -16.47 -44.37
N THR A 219 -9.48 -16.97 -44.19
CA THR A 219 -9.86 -17.81 -43.04
C THR A 219 -10.21 -19.25 -43.38
N GLY A 220 -10.29 -19.61 -44.66
CA GLY A 220 -10.43 -21.01 -45.10
C GLY A 220 -11.28 -21.19 -46.37
N TRP A 221 -11.39 -22.45 -46.79
CA TRP A 221 -12.25 -22.89 -47.89
C TRP A 221 -13.54 -23.51 -47.35
N TYR A 222 -14.66 -23.19 -47.98
CA TYR A 222 -16.01 -23.56 -47.54
C TYR A 222 -16.83 -24.21 -48.66
N LYS A 223 -17.80 -25.04 -48.30
CA LYS A 223 -18.63 -25.83 -49.22
C LYS A 223 -19.70 -25.00 -49.94
N GLU A 224 -19.98 -23.81 -49.45
CA GLU A 224 -20.93 -22.86 -50.04
C GLU A 224 -20.48 -21.41 -49.85
N ALA A 225 -20.94 -20.51 -50.71
CA ALA A 225 -20.56 -19.08 -50.71
C ALA A 225 -20.92 -18.32 -49.42
N ALA A 226 -21.83 -18.86 -48.59
CA ALA A 226 -22.17 -18.29 -47.28
C ALA A 226 -21.06 -18.49 -46.23
N GLY A 227 -20.12 -19.42 -46.45
CA GLY A 227 -19.00 -19.65 -45.53
C GLY A 227 -19.42 -20.26 -44.19
N THR A 228 -20.36 -21.20 -44.19
CA THR A 228 -20.90 -21.88 -42.99
C THR A 228 -20.17 -23.20 -42.75
N ASN A 229 -20.11 -24.07 -43.75
CA ASN A 229 -19.50 -25.40 -43.66
C ASN A 229 -18.08 -25.37 -44.23
N ALA A 230 -17.06 -25.51 -43.40
CA ALA A 230 -15.67 -25.59 -43.88
C ALA A 230 -15.43 -26.89 -44.66
N TRP A 231 -14.55 -26.85 -45.66
CA TRP A 231 -14.05 -28.04 -46.36
C TRP A 231 -12.79 -28.56 -45.67
N ASN A 232 -12.80 -29.84 -45.30
CA ASN A 232 -11.70 -30.51 -44.62
C ASN A 232 -10.88 -31.34 -45.62
N PHE A 233 -9.75 -30.81 -46.09
CA PHE A 233 -8.86 -31.46 -47.07
C PHE A 233 -8.30 -32.83 -46.64
N THR A 234 -8.39 -33.24 -45.36
CA THR A 234 -7.97 -34.58 -44.91
C THR A 234 -9.12 -35.57 -44.72
N ALA A 235 -10.38 -35.17 -44.92
CA ALA A 235 -11.55 -36.01 -44.63
C ALA A 235 -12.68 -35.90 -45.67
N ASP A 236 -12.89 -34.72 -46.27
CA ASP A 236 -13.88 -34.52 -47.31
C ASP A 236 -13.39 -35.06 -48.66
N LYS A 237 -14.22 -35.91 -49.27
CA LYS A 237 -13.94 -36.58 -50.54
C LYS A 237 -14.73 -35.96 -51.69
N VAL A 238 -14.16 -36.04 -52.89
CA VAL A 238 -14.78 -35.55 -54.12
C VAL A 238 -15.63 -36.66 -54.75
N THR A 239 -16.94 -36.46 -54.76
CA THR A 239 -17.95 -37.38 -55.31
C THR A 239 -18.78 -36.77 -56.44
N ALA A 240 -18.58 -35.48 -56.73
CA ALA A 240 -19.19 -34.70 -57.80
C ALA A 240 -18.27 -33.50 -58.13
N ASP A 241 -18.52 -32.82 -59.26
CA ASP A 241 -17.90 -31.52 -59.53
C ASP A 241 -18.25 -30.53 -58.42
N THR A 242 -17.23 -29.89 -57.84
CA THR A 242 -17.32 -29.15 -56.57
C THR A 242 -16.71 -27.77 -56.71
N THR A 243 -17.37 -26.73 -56.21
CA THR A 243 -16.76 -25.39 -56.07
C THR A 243 -16.55 -25.10 -54.59
N LEU A 244 -15.32 -24.75 -54.21
CA LEU A 244 -14.96 -24.33 -52.86
C LEU A 244 -14.79 -22.81 -52.80
N TYR A 245 -15.35 -22.20 -51.76
CA TYR A 245 -15.48 -20.75 -51.62
C TYR A 245 -14.54 -20.21 -50.53
N ALA A 246 -13.77 -19.17 -50.85
CA ALA A 246 -12.85 -18.54 -49.91
C ALA A 246 -13.60 -17.65 -48.91
N LYS A 247 -13.32 -17.83 -47.61
CA LYS A 247 -13.82 -16.94 -46.56
C LYS A 247 -12.76 -15.91 -46.15
N TRP A 248 -13.25 -14.70 -45.86
CA TRP A 248 -12.43 -13.52 -45.58
C TRP A 248 -12.88 -12.86 -44.27
N GLN A 249 -11.91 -12.44 -43.47
CA GLN A 249 -12.11 -11.56 -42.32
C GLN A 249 -11.43 -10.22 -42.63
N ALA A 250 -12.08 -9.09 -42.38
CA ALA A 250 -11.45 -7.79 -42.60
C ALA A 250 -10.20 -7.65 -41.72
N ALA A 251 -9.10 -7.18 -42.30
CA ALA A 251 -7.92 -6.79 -41.54
C ALA A 251 -8.29 -5.55 -40.71
N ALA A 252 -8.09 -5.63 -39.40
CA ALA A 252 -8.37 -4.51 -38.51
C ALA A 252 -7.39 -3.36 -38.83
N TYR A 253 -7.93 -2.19 -39.20
CA TYR A 253 -7.12 -0.98 -39.22
C TYR A 253 -6.65 -0.68 -37.80
N THR A 254 -5.38 -0.30 -37.66
CA THR A 254 -4.81 0.14 -36.40
C THR A 254 -4.15 1.49 -36.58
N TYR A 255 -4.37 2.37 -35.62
CA TYR A 255 -3.83 3.72 -35.59
C TYR A 255 -2.82 3.87 -34.46
N THR A 256 -1.82 4.71 -34.68
CA THR A 256 -0.85 5.08 -33.64
C THR A 256 -1.40 6.23 -32.83
N VAL A 257 -1.47 6.05 -31.52
CA VAL A 257 -1.64 7.13 -30.55
C VAL A 257 -0.25 7.49 -30.04
N THR A 258 0.14 8.76 -30.10
CA THR A 258 1.43 9.24 -29.62
C THR A 258 1.29 10.24 -28.48
N TYR A 259 2.25 10.25 -27.57
CA TYR A 259 2.25 11.06 -26.36
C TYR A 259 3.52 11.91 -26.28
N ALA A 260 3.37 13.20 -25.98
CA ALA A 260 4.48 14.12 -25.76
C ALA A 260 4.36 14.84 -24.41
N ALA A 261 5.45 14.94 -23.65
CA ALA A 261 5.44 15.49 -22.29
C ALA A 261 5.32 17.02 -22.22
N GLY A 262 5.35 17.74 -23.35
CA GLY A 262 5.38 19.21 -23.33
C GLY A 262 6.70 19.76 -22.77
N THR A 263 6.64 20.95 -22.15
CA THR A 263 7.83 21.72 -21.72
C THR A 263 7.96 21.91 -20.21
N HIS A 264 7.03 21.39 -19.40
CA HIS A 264 6.96 21.60 -17.94
C HIS A 264 6.61 20.32 -17.17
N GLY A 265 7.14 19.18 -17.61
CA GLY A 265 7.06 17.93 -16.87
C GLY A 265 7.68 16.73 -17.58
N ALA A 266 7.84 15.65 -16.82
CA ALA A 266 8.31 14.36 -17.28
C ALA A 266 7.13 13.37 -17.45
N MET A 267 7.31 12.41 -18.37
CA MET A 267 6.33 11.36 -18.63
C MET A 267 6.81 10.02 -18.08
N SER A 268 5.89 9.26 -17.47
CA SER A 268 6.10 7.86 -17.09
C SER A 268 5.06 6.97 -17.77
N GLY A 269 5.53 6.15 -18.71
CA GLY A 269 4.73 5.32 -19.60
C GLY A 269 5.39 5.13 -20.97
N GLY A 270 4.67 4.53 -21.92
CA GLY A 270 5.13 4.41 -23.32
C GLY A 270 4.79 5.66 -24.12
N ALA A 271 5.73 6.20 -24.89
CA ALA A 271 5.50 7.40 -25.71
C ALA A 271 4.52 7.18 -26.90
N SER A 272 4.07 5.96 -27.14
CA SER A 272 3.06 5.62 -28.14
C SER A 272 2.41 4.26 -27.88
N GLU A 273 1.15 4.10 -28.27
CA GLU A 273 0.48 2.80 -28.37
C GLU A 273 -0.21 2.62 -29.73
N THR A 274 -0.64 1.40 -30.04
CA THR A 274 -1.31 1.04 -31.30
C THR A 274 -2.72 0.53 -30.99
N VAL A 275 -3.73 1.28 -31.43
CA VAL A 275 -5.14 1.05 -31.10
C VAL A 275 -5.90 0.65 -32.37
N THR A 276 -6.82 -0.32 -32.26
CA THR A 276 -7.70 -0.70 -33.38
C THR A 276 -8.70 0.42 -33.70
N ASP A 277 -9.09 0.57 -34.96
CA ASP A 277 -10.13 1.51 -35.41
C ASP A 277 -11.43 1.36 -34.58
N GLY A 278 -11.90 2.46 -34.00
CA GLY A 278 -13.02 2.52 -33.06
C GLY A 278 -12.72 2.01 -31.64
N GLY A 279 -11.51 1.53 -31.38
CA GLY A 279 -11.04 1.08 -30.07
C GLY A 279 -10.52 2.22 -29.19
N PHE A 280 -10.09 1.89 -27.97
CA PHE A 280 -9.77 2.85 -26.90
C PHE A 280 -8.30 2.71 -26.42
N PRO A 281 -7.57 3.80 -26.15
CA PRO A 281 -6.22 3.75 -25.59
C PRO A 281 -6.19 3.05 -24.23
N GLN A 282 -5.23 2.15 -24.00
CA GLN A 282 -5.11 1.35 -22.77
C GLN A 282 -3.86 1.69 -21.95
N ALA A 283 -2.89 2.40 -22.53
CA ALA A 283 -1.57 2.65 -21.97
C ALA A 283 -1.24 4.15 -21.85
N VAL A 284 -2.28 5.00 -21.70
CA VAL A 284 -2.15 6.45 -21.54
C VAL A 284 -1.14 6.77 -20.43
N PRO A 285 -0.01 7.46 -20.73
CA PRO A 285 1.03 7.72 -19.76
C PRO A 285 0.59 8.64 -18.62
N THR A 286 1.35 8.58 -17.53
CA THR A 286 1.25 9.55 -16.43
C THR A 286 2.23 10.70 -16.63
N ILE A 287 1.86 11.88 -16.16
CA ILE A 287 2.68 13.09 -16.20
C ILE A 287 3.05 13.49 -14.76
N VAL A 288 4.33 13.70 -14.53
CA VAL A 288 4.88 14.39 -13.35
C VAL A 288 5.19 15.81 -13.81
N ALA A 289 4.44 16.81 -13.32
CA ALA A 289 4.71 18.21 -13.64
C ALA A 289 5.97 18.71 -12.92
N ASP A 290 6.68 19.63 -13.56
CA ASP A 290 7.83 20.30 -12.96
C ASP A 290 7.41 21.26 -11.83
N GLY A 291 8.36 21.60 -10.95
CA GLY A 291 8.11 22.51 -9.83
C GLY A 291 7.49 23.84 -10.28
N GLY A 292 6.39 24.24 -9.63
CA GLY A 292 5.64 25.44 -10.01
C GLY A 292 4.58 25.24 -11.10
N TYR A 293 4.41 24.02 -11.64
CA TYR A 293 3.39 23.70 -12.65
C TYR A 293 2.47 22.57 -12.18
N THR A 294 1.24 22.59 -12.68
CA THR A 294 0.26 21.51 -12.51
C THR A 294 -0.16 20.98 -13.88
N PHE A 295 -0.24 19.65 -14.01
CA PHE A 295 -0.72 19.02 -15.24
C PHE A 295 -2.19 19.38 -15.47
N ALA A 296 -2.46 20.09 -16.56
CA ALA A 296 -3.78 20.62 -16.91
C ALA A 296 -4.58 19.70 -17.84
N GLY A 297 -3.95 18.64 -18.36
CA GLY A 297 -4.54 17.65 -19.25
C GLY A 297 -3.78 17.43 -20.56
N TRP A 298 -4.10 16.32 -21.22
CA TRP A 298 -3.67 15.97 -22.57
C TRP A 298 -4.47 16.75 -23.61
N SER A 299 -3.84 17.21 -24.69
CA SER A 299 -4.52 17.88 -25.80
C SER A 299 -3.96 17.43 -27.14
N SER A 300 -4.87 17.23 -28.11
CA SER A 300 -4.57 16.98 -29.53
C SER A 300 -4.91 18.18 -30.44
N ASP A 301 -5.35 19.31 -29.86
CA ASP A 301 -5.90 20.48 -30.55
C ASP A 301 -5.20 21.80 -30.16
N GLY A 302 -3.90 21.72 -29.88
CA GLY A 302 -3.04 22.87 -29.56
C GLY A 302 -3.22 23.43 -28.15
N GLY A 303 -3.84 22.67 -27.25
CA GLY A 303 -4.13 23.06 -25.87
C GLY A 303 -5.53 23.64 -25.67
N THR A 304 -6.40 23.59 -26.68
CA THR A 304 -7.76 24.17 -26.63
C THR A 304 -8.65 23.33 -25.73
N THR A 305 -8.81 22.04 -26.06
CA THR A 305 -9.43 21.02 -25.21
C THR A 305 -8.32 20.35 -24.39
N LYS A 306 -8.58 20.12 -23.09
CA LYS A 306 -7.66 19.41 -22.20
C LYS A 306 -8.42 18.26 -21.54
N LEU A 307 -7.88 17.05 -21.68
CA LEU A 307 -8.49 15.80 -21.24
C LEU A 307 -7.64 15.17 -20.12
N SER A 308 -8.27 14.62 -19.09
CA SER A 308 -7.60 13.72 -18.16
C SER A 308 -7.11 12.45 -18.87
N GLY A 309 -6.18 11.71 -18.26
CA GLY A 309 -5.74 10.42 -18.80
C GLY A 309 -6.90 9.43 -18.97
N SER A 310 -7.89 9.48 -18.08
CA SER A 310 -9.15 8.74 -18.15
C SER A 310 -10.04 9.15 -19.33
N GLU A 311 -10.10 10.44 -19.69
CA GLU A 311 -10.90 10.90 -20.84
C GLU A 311 -10.21 10.56 -22.17
N VAL A 312 -8.87 10.58 -22.23
CA VAL A 312 -8.12 10.03 -23.37
C VAL A 312 -8.37 8.53 -23.51
N ALA A 313 -8.31 7.76 -22.42
CA ALA A 313 -8.63 6.33 -22.42
C ALA A 313 -10.10 6.02 -22.74
N ALA A 314 -11.00 7.00 -22.61
CA ALA A 314 -12.41 6.89 -22.99
C ALA A 314 -12.72 7.44 -24.41
N THR A 315 -11.72 7.96 -25.13
CA THR A 315 -11.89 8.52 -26.48
C THR A 315 -11.64 7.45 -27.54
N PRO A 316 -12.60 7.13 -28.44
CA PRO A 316 -12.42 6.13 -29.48
C PRO A 316 -11.49 6.65 -30.60
N VAL A 317 -10.55 5.80 -31.03
CA VAL A 317 -9.50 6.16 -32.00
C VAL A 317 -9.90 5.75 -33.41
N THR A 318 -10.21 6.73 -34.26
CA THR A 318 -10.59 6.54 -35.68
C THR A 318 -9.56 7.09 -36.68
N GLY A 319 -8.38 7.44 -36.19
CA GLY A 319 -7.24 7.92 -36.97
C GLY A 319 -5.98 8.06 -36.11
N ASN A 320 -4.81 8.24 -36.73
CA ASN A 320 -3.57 8.55 -36.00
C ASN A 320 -3.73 9.88 -35.25
N ILE A 321 -3.37 9.91 -33.97
CA ILE A 321 -3.59 11.07 -33.10
C ILE A 321 -2.39 11.27 -32.15
N ALA A 322 -2.07 12.53 -31.89
CA ALA A 322 -0.98 12.93 -31.00
C ALA A 322 -1.55 13.75 -29.84
N TYR A 323 -1.22 13.36 -28.61
CA TYR A 323 -1.57 14.07 -27.39
C TYR A 323 -0.32 14.69 -26.76
N THR A 324 -0.31 16.01 -26.59
CA THR A 324 0.72 16.72 -25.83
C THR A 324 0.17 17.07 -24.45
N ALA A 325 0.99 16.91 -23.41
CA ALA A 325 0.65 17.34 -22.06
C ALA A 325 0.71 18.87 -21.95
N TYR A 326 -0.36 19.48 -21.46
CA TYR A 326 -0.43 20.91 -21.15
C TYR A 326 -0.42 21.14 -19.64
N TYR A 327 0.04 22.34 -19.25
CA TYR A 327 0.29 22.71 -17.87
C TYR A 327 -0.35 24.06 -17.54
N THR A 328 -0.80 24.20 -16.30
CA THR A 328 -1.16 25.47 -15.69
C THR A 328 -0.01 25.90 -14.78
N GLN A 329 0.43 27.15 -14.89
CA GLN A 329 1.41 27.70 -13.95
C GLN A 329 0.73 27.87 -12.59
N THR A 330 1.33 27.30 -11.55
CA THR A 330 0.74 27.20 -10.21
C THR A 330 1.06 28.45 -9.43
N ASN A 331 0.41 29.56 -9.80
CA ASN A 331 0.49 30.84 -9.11
C ASN A 331 -0.29 30.81 -7.79
N THR A 332 0.05 29.87 -6.90
CA THR A 332 -0.28 29.95 -5.48
C THR A 332 0.53 31.11 -4.91
N GLN A 333 -0.12 32.26 -4.71
CA GLN A 333 0.51 33.40 -4.08
C GLN A 333 0.92 33.01 -2.65
N GLN A 334 2.23 33.02 -2.39
CA GLN A 334 2.81 32.48 -1.17
C GLN A 334 2.50 33.40 0.01
N ASP A 335 2.22 32.84 1.19
CA ASP A 335 1.93 33.59 2.41
C ASP A 335 3.19 33.77 3.26
N VAL A 336 3.35 34.96 3.86
CA VAL A 336 4.42 35.29 4.80
C VAL A 336 3.87 36.10 5.99
N ALA A 337 4.35 35.78 7.18
CA ALA A 337 4.09 36.49 8.42
C ALA A 337 5.38 37.14 8.92
N VAL A 338 5.47 38.46 8.85
CA VAL A 338 6.57 39.25 9.42
C VAL A 338 6.14 39.74 10.80
N THR A 339 7.06 39.75 11.76
CA THR A 339 6.81 40.30 13.10
C THR A 339 7.90 41.29 13.47
N ILE A 340 7.47 42.48 13.91
CA ILE A 340 8.32 43.46 14.59
C ILE A 340 8.32 43.10 16.08
N GLY A 341 9.49 42.91 16.67
CA GLY A 341 9.65 42.57 18.08
C GLY A 341 9.18 43.69 19.02
N SER A 342 9.19 43.40 20.32
CA SER A 342 8.91 44.40 21.36
C SER A 342 10.03 44.46 22.39
N ALA A 343 10.27 45.65 22.93
CA ALA A 343 11.26 45.90 23.96
C ALA A 343 10.71 46.87 25.02
N SER A 344 11.36 46.95 26.18
CA SER A 344 11.05 47.92 27.23
C SER A 344 12.33 48.58 27.74
N GLY A 345 12.22 49.80 28.26
CA GLY A 345 13.35 50.51 28.83
C GLY A 345 12.98 51.83 29.52
N ARG A 346 13.92 52.33 30.32
CA ARG A 346 13.82 53.61 31.04
C ARG A 346 14.26 54.78 30.12
N PRO A 347 13.82 56.02 30.36
CA PRO A 347 14.36 57.20 29.67
C PRO A 347 15.91 57.23 29.67
N GLY A 348 16.50 57.62 28.55
CA GLY A 348 17.96 57.59 28.33
C GLY A 348 18.54 56.24 27.90
N GLN A 349 17.85 55.13 28.13
CA GLN A 349 18.32 53.78 27.79
C GLN A 349 18.27 53.51 26.27
N SER A 350 19.19 52.67 25.76
CA SER A 350 19.08 52.08 24.43
C SER A 350 18.51 50.66 24.48
N VAL A 351 17.58 50.36 23.58
CA VAL A 351 16.85 49.08 23.48
C VAL A 351 16.90 48.55 22.05
N GLN A 352 16.83 47.23 21.89
CA GLN A 352 16.89 46.56 20.58
C GLN A 352 15.55 45.91 20.21
N VAL A 353 15.12 46.13 18.97
CA VAL A 353 13.92 45.54 18.38
C VAL A 353 14.32 44.80 17.10
N SER A 354 14.32 43.46 17.16
CA SER A 354 14.50 42.62 15.97
C SER A 354 13.20 42.51 15.16
N VAL A 355 13.32 42.49 13.84
CA VAL A 355 12.26 42.17 12.90
C VAL A 355 12.58 40.82 12.25
N ALA A 356 11.61 39.91 12.20
CA ALA A 356 11.83 38.52 11.80
C ALA A 356 10.63 37.93 11.04
N ILE A 357 10.87 36.83 10.33
CA ILE A 357 9.84 36.00 9.71
C ILE A 357 9.28 35.06 10.77
N ALA A 358 8.04 35.26 11.20
CA ALA A 358 7.36 34.35 12.12
C ALA A 358 6.94 33.04 11.43
N ASN A 359 6.50 33.11 10.17
CA ASN A 359 6.21 31.95 9.33
C ASN A 359 6.25 32.35 7.85
N ALA A 360 6.52 31.41 6.94
CA ALA A 360 6.46 31.61 5.49
C ALA A 360 6.20 30.29 4.76
N THR A 361 5.40 30.30 3.70
CA THR A 361 5.12 29.11 2.86
C THR A 361 6.22 28.83 1.83
N SER A 362 7.06 29.82 1.54
CA SER A 362 8.27 29.74 0.72
C SER A 362 9.36 30.64 1.33
N GLY A 363 10.62 30.44 0.94
CA GLY A 363 11.72 31.30 1.40
C GLY A 363 11.64 32.70 0.82
N VAL A 364 11.97 33.72 1.62
CA VAL A 364 11.95 35.14 1.21
C VAL A 364 13.21 35.48 0.42
N GLY A 365 13.03 35.91 -0.84
CA GLY A 365 14.12 36.33 -1.75
C GLY A 365 14.43 37.83 -1.70
N SER A 366 13.48 38.67 -1.31
CA SER A 366 13.70 40.11 -1.06
C SER A 366 12.67 40.71 -0.11
N TYR A 367 13.00 41.83 0.54
CA TYR A 367 12.05 42.63 1.32
C TYR A 367 12.36 44.12 1.30
N GLY A 368 11.32 44.94 1.44
CA GLY A 368 11.41 46.38 1.65
C GLY A 368 10.44 46.82 2.74
N MET A 369 10.91 47.54 3.76
CA MET A 369 10.08 47.96 4.89
C MET A 369 10.36 49.41 5.30
N LYS A 370 9.32 50.23 5.44
CA LYS A 370 9.36 51.56 6.06
C LYS A 370 8.56 51.53 7.35
N ILE A 371 9.20 51.84 8.49
CA ILE A 371 8.64 51.78 9.84
C ILE A 371 8.62 53.20 10.43
N PRO A 372 7.45 53.83 10.65
CA PRO A 372 7.34 55.02 11.49
C PRO A 372 7.54 54.68 12.97
N PHE A 373 7.99 55.68 13.75
CA PHE A 373 8.16 55.59 15.20
C PHE A 373 7.87 56.93 15.88
N ASP A 374 7.55 56.91 17.18
CA ASP A 374 7.34 58.14 17.96
C ASP A 374 8.66 58.89 18.19
N PHE A 375 8.97 59.84 17.31
CA PHE A 375 10.15 60.69 17.39
C PHE A 375 10.16 61.65 18.59
N SER A 376 9.05 61.80 19.33
CA SER A 376 9.06 62.56 20.59
C SER A 376 9.69 61.75 21.74
N ALA A 377 9.55 60.41 21.68
CA ALA A 377 10.04 59.48 22.70
C ALA A 377 11.29 58.70 22.29
N LEU A 378 11.50 58.43 20.99
CA LEU A 378 12.53 57.53 20.48
C LEU A 378 13.48 58.21 19.49
N GLU A 379 14.67 57.63 19.36
CA GLU A 379 15.70 57.99 18.38
C GLU A 379 16.36 56.72 17.83
N VAL A 380 16.42 56.55 16.51
CA VAL A 380 17.18 55.43 15.91
C VAL A 380 18.68 55.75 16.00
N THR A 381 19.44 54.84 16.59
CA THR A 381 20.90 54.98 16.79
C THR A 381 21.70 53.96 15.99
N GLY A 382 21.06 52.92 15.47
CA GLY A 382 21.67 51.96 14.54
C GLY A 382 20.65 50.96 14.01
N ILE A 383 20.95 50.39 12.84
CA ILE A 383 20.20 49.29 12.22
C ILE A 383 21.23 48.23 11.78
N THR A 384 21.06 47.00 12.22
CA THR A 384 21.96 45.88 11.96
C THR A 384 21.31 44.90 10.99
N ASN A 385 22.01 44.56 9.90
CA ASN A 385 21.62 43.48 8.99
C ASN A 385 21.82 42.11 9.67
N GLU A 386 20.80 41.26 9.68
CA GLU A 386 20.89 39.89 10.22
C GLU A 386 20.86 38.83 9.08
N SER A 387 20.65 39.25 7.83
CA SER A 387 20.39 38.39 6.66
C SER A 387 21.54 38.31 5.64
N GLY A 388 22.72 38.87 5.94
CA GLY A 388 23.99 38.60 5.25
C GLY A 388 24.20 39.18 3.83
N ALA A 389 23.16 39.22 2.98
CA ALA A 389 23.24 39.69 1.59
C ALA A 389 23.04 41.22 1.43
N PHE A 390 22.60 41.69 0.24
CA PHE A 390 22.54 43.10 -0.14
C PHE A 390 21.52 43.90 0.69
N PHE A 391 21.95 44.44 1.83
CA PHE A 391 21.15 45.27 2.73
C PHE A 391 21.47 46.77 2.58
N ASP A 392 20.44 47.61 2.49
CA ASP A 392 20.51 49.07 2.63
C ASP A 392 19.55 49.55 3.73
N SER A 393 19.92 50.62 4.44
CA SER A 393 19.09 51.21 5.48
C SER A 393 19.32 52.70 5.67
N ARG A 394 18.23 53.43 5.96
CA ARG A 394 18.21 54.87 6.24
C ARG A 394 17.16 55.19 7.29
N TYR A 395 17.36 56.27 8.02
CA TYR A 395 16.40 56.75 9.01
C TYR A 395 16.46 58.27 9.18
N ASP A 396 15.38 58.82 9.72
CA ASP A 396 15.19 60.23 9.95
C ASP A 396 14.60 60.43 11.37
N ASN A 397 15.46 60.85 12.29
CA ASN A 397 15.10 61.07 13.69
C ASN A 397 14.32 62.38 13.93
N ALA A 398 14.13 63.22 12.90
CA ALA A 398 13.29 64.41 12.95
C ALA A 398 11.90 64.14 12.33
N GLY A 399 11.84 63.36 11.24
CA GLY A 399 10.61 62.92 10.60
C GLY A 399 9.96 61.68 11.21
N GLY A 400 10.67 60.94 12.07
CA GLY A 400 10.12 59.80 12.82
C GLY A 400 9.89 58.54 11.99
N TRP A 401 10.81 58.20 11.09
CA TRP A 401 10.73 56.99 10.29
C TRP A 401 12.10 56.38 9.99
N LEU A 402 12.11 55.07 9.78
CA LEU A 402 13.24 54.33 9.20
C LEU A 402 12.77 53.55 7.97
N GLN A 403 13.69 53.25 7.06
CA GLN A 403 13.43 52.41 5.89
C GLN A 403 14.62 51.51 5.60
N VAL A 404 14.33 50.24 5.32
CA VAL A 404 15.31 49.21 4.95
C VAL A 404 14.91 48.53 3.65
N ALA A 405 15.90 47.99 2.94
CA ALA A 405 15.70 47.11 1.80
C ALA A 405 16.75 45.99 1.82
N TRP A 406 16.37 44.80 1.36
CA TRP A 406 17.25 43.64 1.24
C TRP A 406 16.88 42.78 0.03
N ALA A 407 17.87 42.19 -0.60
CA ALA A 407 17.71 41.12 -1.59
C ALA A 407 18.81 40.06 -1.45
N ASP A 408 18.47 38.80 -1.72
CA ASP A 408 19.44 37.72 -1.90
C ASP A 408 20.42 38.07 -3.03
N SER A 409 21.72 37.96 -2.76
CA SER A 409 22.76 38.24 -3.75
C SER A 409 22.81 37.24 -4.90
N ASN A 410 22.20 36.06 -4.70
CA ASN A 410 22.23 34.95 -5.64
C ASN A 410 20.90 34.82 -6.43
N GLY A 411 19.89 35.66 -6.13
CA GLY A 411 18.64 35.72 -6.89
C GLY A 411 17.63 34.62 -6.57
N GLY A 412 17.65 34.06 -5.35
CA GLY A 412 16.68 33.06 -4.88
C GLY A 412 17.31 31.78 -4.32
N ASP A 413 18.60 31.55 -4.57
CA ASP A 413 19.35 30.35 -4.13
C ASP A 413 19.74 30.36 -2.64
N SER A 414 19.57 31.48 -1.92
CA SER A 414 19.81 31.56 -0.46
C SER A 414 18.74 32.39 0.25
N PRO A 415 17.46 32.00 0.17
CA PRO A 415 16.34 32.79 0.65
C PRO A 415 16.15 32.64 2.16
N ILE A 416 15.62 33.67 2.81
CA ILE A 416 15.41 33.67 4.26
C ILE A 416 14.24 32.75 4.61
N ALA A 417 14.52 31.70 5.39
CA ALA A 417 13.52 30.73 5.85
C ALA A 417 12.67 31.27 7.02
N ALA A 418 11.56 30.58 7.31
CA ALA A 418 10.74 30.83 8.49
C ALA A 418 11.57 30.74 9.78
N GLY A 419 11.34 31.67 10.72
CA GLY A 419 12.17 31.87 11.91
C GLY A 419 13.42 32.74 11.68
N GLY A 420 13.75 33.06 10.43
CA GLY A 420 14.88 33.92 10.08
C GLY A 420 14.69 35.37 10.53
N LYS A 421 15.75 35.97 11.05
CA LYS A 421 15.82 37.41 11.33
C LYS A 421 16.08 38.19 10.05
N LEU A 422 15.44 39.36 9.93
CA LEU A 422 15.66 40.32 8.85
C LEU A 422 16.71 41.35 9.28
N PHE A 423 16.41 42.11 10.33
CA PHE A 423 17.27 43.18 10.85
C PHE A 423 16.94 43.48 12.31
N THR A 424 17.87 44.11 13.02
CA THR A 424 17.66 44.62 14.39
C THR A 424 17.84 46.13 14.42
N VAL A 425 16.83 46.85 14.93
CA VAL A 425 16.87 48.31 15.14
C VAL A 425 17.26 48.59 16.59
N THR A 426 18.22 49.50 16.80
CA THR A 426 18.58 50.00 18.13
C THR A 426 17.98 51.40 18.33
N PHE A 427 16.97 51.50 19.19
CA PHE A 427 16.35 52.76 19.59
C PHE A 427 16.96 53.26 20.90
N LYS A 428 17.42 54.51 20.95
CA LYS A 428 17.57 55.24 22.21
C LYS A 428 16.22 55.82 22.62
N ILE A 429 15.81 55.59 23.86
CA ILE A 429 14.68 56.26 24.50
C ILE A 429 15.19 57.62 24.99
N LYS A 430 14.49 58.70 24.64
CA LYS A 430 14.89 60.07 24.98
C LYS A 430 14.71 60.33 26.48
N GLU A 431 15.55 61.19 27.07
CA GLU A 431 15.49 61.56 28.49
C GLU A 431 14.12 62.16 28.89
N THR A 432 13.41 62.74 27.91
CA THR A 432 12.08 63.36 28.06
C THR A 432 10.93 62.47 27.59
N ALA A 433 11.17 61.18 27.33
CA ALA A 433 10.15 60.27 26.85
C ALA A 433 9.12 59.99 27.95
N ALA A 434 7.87 60.39 27.74
CA ALA A 434 6.77 60.04 28.62
C ALA A 434 6.46 58.53 28.53
N ASP A 435 6.06 57.94 29.65
CA ASP A 435 5.74 56.51 29.79
C ASP A 435 4.71 55.96 28.80
N GLY A 436 4.66 54.63 28.72
CA GLY A 436 3.71 53.87 27.93
C GLY A 436 4.26 53.36 26.59
N ASP A 437 3.40 52.65 25.87
CA ASP A 437 3.75 51.92 24.66
C ASP A 437 3.92 52.84 23.43
N LYS A 438 5.10 52.79 22.81
CA LYS A 438 5.40 53.43 21.52
C LYS A 438 5.29 52.35 20.44
N LEU A 439 4.14 52.30 19.76
CA LEU A 439 3.82 51.27 18.76
C LEU A 439 4.77 51.34 17.55
N LEU A 440 5.16 50.19 17.02
CA LEU A 440 5.93 50.02 15.80
C LEU A 440 5.14 49.18 14.79
N THR A 441 4.94 49.73 13.60
CA THR A 441 4.22 49.17 12.44
C THR A 441 4.99 49.53 11.18
N VAL A 442 4.62 49.01 10.01
CA VAL A 442 4.99 49.65 8.74
C VAL A 442 4.08 50.85 8.44
N ASP A 443 4.58 51.79 7.63
CA ASP A 443 3.94 53.05 7.25
C ASP A 443 2.60 52.85 6.51
N ASN A 444 2.58 51.89 5.58
CA ASN A 444 1.37 51.41 4.92
C ASN A 444 1.56 49.94 4.52
N GLN A 445 0.69 49.04 4.96
CA GLN A 445 0.80 47.60 4.67
C GLN A 445 0.43 47.22 3.23
N SER A 446 -0.26 48.11 2.48
CA SER A 446 -0.70 47.84 1.10
C SER A 446 -0.01 48.69 0.03
N ASP A 447 0.94 49.57 0.39
CA ASP A 447 1.88 50.18 -0.55
C ASP A 447 3.19 49.37 -0.56
N LEU A 448 3.50 48.74 -1.70
CA LEU A 448 4.73 47.96 -1.88
C LEU A 448 6.03 48.79 -1.77
N ARG A 449 5.94 50.12 -1.75
CA ARG A 449 7.07 51.03 -1.44
C ARG A 449 7.32 51.18 0.07
N ALA A 450 6.33 50.83 0.89
CA ALA A 450 6.38 50.86 2.35
C ALA A 450 6.45 49.46 2.96
N PHE A 451 5.86 48.45 2.32
CA PHE A 451 5.98 47.04 2.72
C PHE A 451 5.89 46.09 1.52
N SER A 452 7.03 45.57 1.08
CA SER A 452 7.15 44.47 0.10
C SER A 452 7.92 43.30 0.68
N VAL A 453 7.55 42.09 0.28
CA VAL A 453 8.25 40.83 0.58
C VAL A 453 8.01 39.89 -0.60
N THR A 454 9.07 39.42 -1.24
CA THR A 454 8.98 38.44 -2.33
C THR A 454 9.49 37.08 -1.92
N ASP A 455 8.98 36.04 -2.56
CA ASP A 455 9.62 34.73 -2.50
C ASP A 455 10.95 34.70 -3.29
N ALA A 456 11.59 33.53 -3.31
CA ALA A 456 12.81 33.25 -4.08
C ALA A 456 12.67 33.46 -5.60
N LEU A 457 11.45 33.46 -6.15
CA LEU A 457 11.18 33.68 -7.58
C LEU A 457 10.84 35.16 -7.89
N ALA A 458 11.08 36.05 -6.93
CA ALA A 458 10.71 37.47 -6.95
C ALA A 458 9.19 37.73 -7.09
N VAL A 459 8.34 36.77 -6.68
CA VAL A 459 6.88 36.94 -6.67
C VAL A 459 6.45 37.55 -5.34
N GLU A 460 5.66 38.63 -5.40
CA GLU A 460 5.19 39.37 -4.21
C GLU A 460 4.22 38.52 -3.35
N MET A 461 4.60 38.29 -2.09
CA MET A 461 3.90 37.41 -1.16
C MET A 461 2.66 38.09 -0.53
N ASN A 462 1.68 37.29 -0.12
CA ASN A 462 0.63 37.71 0.78
C ASN A 462 1.24 37.97 2.17
N LYS A 463 1.24 39.22 2.63
CA LYS A 463 1.90 39.62 3.88
C LYS A 463 0.90 39.75 5.02
N THR A 464 1.27 39.24 6.18
CA THR A 464 0.69 39.61 7.47
C THR A 464 1.77 40.22 8.37
N LEU A 465 1.38 41.17 9.24
CA LEU A 465 2.30 41.88 10.11
C LEU A 465 1.90 41.77 11.59
N GLY A 466 2.78 41.17 12.39
CA GLY A 466 2.78 41.34 13.84
C GLY A 466 3.42 42.68 14.20
N ASN A 467 2.63 43.60 14.74
CA ASN A 467 3.13 44.90 15.22
C ASN A 467 3.95 44.75 16.51
N GLY A 468 4.99 45.58 16.64
CA GLY A 468 5.88 45.64 17.79
C GLY A 468 5.67 46.90 18.63
N LYS A 469 6.48 47.09 19.67
CA LYS A 469 6.50 48.32 20.47
C LYS A 469 7.79 48.53 21.26
N VAL A 470 8.06 49.78 21.63
CA VAL A 470 8.96 50.12 22.73
C VAL A 470 8.11 50.63 23.91
N SER A 471 8.09 49.90 25.03
CA SER A 471 7.42 50.33 26.26
C SER A 471 8.37 51.19 27.10
N VAL A 472 8.06 52.48 27.26
CA VAL A 472 8.81 53.39 28.14
C VAL A 472 8.25 53.29 29.55
N THR A 473 9.12 53.11 30.55
CA THR A 473 8.73 53.06 31.97
C THR A 473 9.66 53.88 32.86
N SER A 474 9.09 54.80 33.63
CA SER A 474 9.77 55.61 34.64
C SER A 474 9.52 55.01 36.02
N SER A 475 10.36 54.05 36.43
CA SER A 475 10.35 53.50 37.79
C SER A 475 10.59 54.61 38.81
N ASN A 476 9.58 54.92 39.64
CA ASN A 476 9.74 55.75 40.83
C ASN A 476 10.44 54.91 41.91
N GLN A 477 11.76 54.80 41.78
CA GLN A 477 12.56 53.82 42.51
C GLN A 477 12.33 53.86 44.02
N ALA A 478 11.93 52.73 44.58
CA ALA A 478 12.06 52.46 45.98
C ALA A 478 13.54 52.36 46.39
N ALA A 479 13.80 52.41 47.70
CA ALA A 479 15.07 51.97 48.24
C ALA A 479 14.94 50.48 48.62
N PRO A 480 15.94 49.63 48.31
CA PRO A 480 15.86 48.20 48.60
C PRO A 480 15.85 47.94 50.12
N LEU A 481 15.29 46.79 50.51
CA LEU A 481 15.13 46.38 51.89
C LEU A 481 15.96 45.13 52.20
N ALA A 482 16.61 45.13 53.36
CA ALA A 482 17.28 43.97 53.91
C ALA A 482 16.45 43.43 55.08
N SER A 483 15.94 42.21 54.92
CA SER A 483 15.11 41.51 55.90
C SER A 483 15.81 40.23 56.39
N ALA A 484 15.27 39.58 57.43
CA ALA A 484 15.82 38.35 58.01
C ALA A 484 17.33 38.40 58.36
N VAL A 485 17.85 39.57 58.73
CA VAL A 485 19.28 39.77 59.00
C VAL A 485 19.72 38.96 60.23
N THR A 486 20.62 38.02 60.03
CA THR A 486 21.03 36.99 60.97
C THR A 486 22.55 36.77 60.95
N VAL A 487 23.06 36.16 62.02
CA VAL A 487 24.46 35.70 62.13
C VAL A 487 24.45 34.21 62.45
N SER A 488 25.26 33.46 61.72
CA SER A 488 25.49 32.03 61.92
C SER A 488 26.97 31.75 62.19
N GLY A 489 27.28 30.56 62.71
CA GLY A 489 28.63 30.16 63.16
C GLY A 489 28.73 30.06 64.68
N THR A 490 29.91 29.70 65.18
CA THR A 490 30.17 29.56 66.63
C THR A 490 30.86 30.80 67.17
N ALA A 491 30.27 31.41 68.21
CA ALA A 491 30.86 32.57 68.90
C ALA A 491 32.07 32.15 69.75
N GLN A 492 33.22 31.94 69.11
CA GLN A 492 34.46 31.49 69.73
C GLN A 492 35.67 32.08 68.98
N VAL A 493 36.70 32.54 69.71
CA VAL A 493 37.93 33.07 69.11
C VAL A 493 38.54 32.06 68.14
N GLY A 494 38.85 32.49 66.92
CA GLY A 494 39.38 31.65 65.84
C GLY A 494 38.32 30.96 64.97
N GLN A 495 37.02 31.14 65.24
CA GLN A 495 35.93 30.70 64.38
C GLN A 495 35.41 31.83 63.49
N THR A 496 34.87 31.45 62.32
CA THR A 496 34.23 32.39 61.40
C THR A 496 32.74 32.49 61.69
N LEU A 497 32.24 33.72 61.82
CA LEU A 497 30.83 34.05 61.75
C LEU A 497 30.44 34.42 60.32
N THR A 498 29.22 34.07 59.91
CA THR A 498 28.66 34.41 58.59
C THR A 498 27.37 35.19 58.78
N GLY A 499 27.33 36.40 58.22
CA GLY A 499 26.13 37.23 58.14
C GLY A 499 25.25 36.76 56.98
N SER A 500 23.93 36.84 57.15
CA SER A 500 22.97 36.45 56.10
C SER A 500 21.70 37.28 56.22
N TYR A 501 21.05 37.55 55.09
CA TYR A 501 19.85 38.38 54.99
C TYR A 501 19.09 38.02 53.71
N VAL A 502 17.86 38.52 53.59
CA VAL A 502 17.07 38.47 52.36
C VAL A 502 16.97 39.89 51.82
N TYR A 503 17.60 40.12 50.66
CA TYR A 503 17.36 41.29 49.83
C TYR A 503 15.95 41.23 49.23
N SER A 504 15.25 42.35 49.23
CA SER A 504 14.01 42.53 48.48
C SER A 504 13.90 43.98 48.03
N ASP A 505 13.56 44.19 46.76
CA ASP A 505 13.29 45.50 46.18
C ASP A 505 11.85 45.57 45.66
N ALA A 506 11.25 46.76 45.64
CA ALA A 506 9.84 46.95 45.27
C ALA A 506 9.63 47.14 43.76
N ASP A 507 10.64 47.60 43.02
CA ASP A 507 10.63 47.69 41.57
C ASP A 507 11.13 46.38 40.91
N GLY A 508 11.76 45.51 41.70
CA GLY A 508 12.31 44.22 41.28
C GLY A 508 13.76 44.30 40.78
N ASP A 509 14.44 45.42 41.00
CA ASP A 509 15.83 45.59 40.59
C ASP A 509 16.73 44.66 41.42
N ALA A 510 17.56 43.86 40.74
CA ALA A 510 18.40 42.83 41.36
C ALA A 510 19.43 43.40 42.35
N GLU A 511 19.96 42.58 43.27
CA GLU A 511 20.96 43.04 44.24
C GLU A 511 22.30 43.43 43.58
N GLY A 512 22.85 44.57 44.00
CA GLY A 512 24.16 45.11 43.61
C GLY A 512 25.19 44.99 44.73
N GLU A 513 26.14 45.93 44.80
CA GLU A 513 27.20 45.95 45.83
C GLU A 513 26.68 46.47 47.18
N SER A 514 25.86 45.66 47.84
CA SER A 514 25.44 45.84 49.23
C SER A 514 26.65 45.92 50.18
N THR A 515 26.56 46.76 51.20
CA THR A 515 27.70 47.08 52.08
C THR A 515 27.51 46.57 53.50
N PHE A 516 28.59 46.09 54.12
CA PHE A 516 28.56 45.35 55.38
C PHE A 516 29.40 45.99 56.47
N LYS A 517 28.98 45.82 57.72
CA LYS A 517 29.80 46.11 58.92
C LYS A 517 29.58 45.03 59.98
N TRP A 518 30.61 44.73 60.74
CA TRP A 518 30.48 43.98 61.99
C TRP A 518 30.69 44.90 63.19
N TYR A 519 29.93 44.67 64.25
CA TYR A 519 30.02 45.40 65.50
C TYR A 519 30.31 44.46 66.67
N ARG A 520 30.93 45.03 67.71
CA ARG A 520 31.13 44.44 69.03
C ARG A 520 30.41 45.27 70.10
N SER A 521 29.86 44.60 71.10
CA SER A 521 29.19 45.19 72.26
C SER A 521 29.61 44.49 73.55
N ASP A 522 29.59 45.21 74.66
CA ASP A 522 29.99 44.69 75.97
C ASP A 522 28.93 43.74 76.58
N ASP A 523 27.67 43.85 76.13
CA ASP A 523 26.57 42.98 76.54
C ASP A 523 25.59 42.65 75.40
N ALA A 524 24.63 41.76 75.68
CA ALA A 524 23.59 41.36 74.74
C ALA A 524 22.64 42.51 74.33
N SER A 525 22.47 43.52 75.19
CA SER A 525 21.60 44.67 74.92
C SER A 525 22.20 45.61 73.86
N GLY A 526 23.53 45.62 73.74
CA GLY A 526 24.27 46.46 72.80
C GLY A 526 25.09 47.56 73.47
N ALA A 527 25.35 47.47 74.79
CA ALA A 527 26.16 48.44 75.49
C ALA A 527 27.52 48.66 74.80
N ASN A 528 27.92 49.93 74.69
CA ASN A 528 29.17 50.38 74.05
C ASN A 528 29.41 49.82 72.63
N LYS A 529 28.34 49.65 71.82
CA LYS A 529 28.44 49.17 70.42
C LYS A 529 29.49 49.96 69.64
N THR A 530 30.54 49.28 69.20
CA THR A 530 31.63 49.83 68.39
C THR A 530 31.82 49.01 67.11
N ALA A 531 32.10 49.68 66.00
CA ALA A 531 32.35 49.01 64.71
C ALA A 531 33.75 48.37 64.71
N ILE A 532 33.87 47.18 64.14
CA ILE A 532 35.13 46.44 64.02
C ILE A 532 35.86 46.91 62.74
N PRO A 533 37.03 47.58 62.84
CA PRO A 533 37.70 48.15 61.66
C PRO A 533 38.10 47.07 60.64
N GLY A 534 37.75 47.29 59.37
CA GLY A 534 38.07 46.37 58.27
C GLY A 534 37.14 45.16 58.14
N ALA A 535 36.23 44.91 59.10
CA ALA A 535 35.22 43.86 59.00
C ALA A 535 34.04 44.31 58.11
N VAL A 536 34.25 44.29 56.80
CA VAL A 536 33.31 44.81 55.77
C VAL A 536 32.84 43.75 54.76
N THR A 537 32.90 42.47 55.13
CA THR A 537 32.50 41.34 54.28
C THR A 537 31.39 40.52 54.94
N HIS A 538 30.73 39.67 54.14
CA HIS A 538 29.71 38.71 54.61
C HIS A 538 30.19 37.75 55.72
N THR A 539 31.50 37.62 55.94
CA THR A 539 32.07 36.76 56.98
C THR A 539 33.01 37.56 57.88
N TYR A 540 33.15 37.14 59.13
CA TYR A 540 34.12 37.72 60.07
C TYR A 540 34.80 36.63 60.90
N LEU A 541 36.12 36.62 60.89
CA LEU A 541 36.94 35.70 61.70
C LEU A 541 37.17 36.32 63.09
N LEU A 542 36.61 35.68 64.13
CA LEU A 542 36.64 36.17 65.50
C LEU A 542 38.06 36.23 66.05
N GLN A 543 38.49 37.42 66.47
CA GLN A 543 39.86 37.67 66.94
C GLN A 543 39.97 37.54 68.46
N ALA A 544 41.20 37.43 68.97
CA ALA A 544 41.46 37.40 70.41
C ALA A 544 40.95 38.66 71.15
N ALA A 545 40.83 39.78 70.44
CA ALA A 545 40.25 41.01 70.97
C ALA A 545 38.72 40.93 71.20
N ASP A 546 38.01 40.02 70.54
CA ASP A 546 36.53 39.90 70.62
C ASP A 546 36.07 39.04 71.80
N LEU A 547 37.00 38.37 72.47
CA LEU A 547 36.73 37.48 73.61
C LEU A 547 35.88 38.17 74.69
N GLY A 548 34.74 37.56 75.03
CA GLY A 548 33.79 38.08 76.01
C GLY A 548 32.79 39.13 75.47
N THR A 549 32.96 39.62 74.25
CA THR A 549 32.02 40.57 73.63
C THR A 549 30.92 39.88 72.82
N TYR A 550 29.86 40.62 72.52
CA TYR A 550 28.68 40.21 71.77
C TYR A 550 28.78 40.81 70.36
N ILE A 551 28.59 40.00 69.32
CA ILE A 551 28.86 40.39 67.92
C ILE A 551 27.55 40.50 67.13
N SER A 552 27.45 41.50 66.26
CA SER A 552 26.35 41.66 65.29
C SER A 552 26.85 42.05 63.90
N PHE A 553 26.04 41.73 62.89
CA PHE A 553 26.25 42.02 61.47
C PHE A 553 25.24 43.05 61.00
N GLU A 554 25.68 44.06 60.28
CA GLU A 554 24.84 45.10 59.68
C GLU A 554 25.03 45.09 58.17
N VAL A 555 23.93 45.07 57.43
CA VAL A 555 23.88 45.20 55.97
C VAL A 555 23.15 46.50 55.59
N THR A 556 23.71 47.23 54.63
CA THR A 556 23.01 48.30 53.92
C THR A 556 22.83 47.85 52.47
N PRO A 557 21.61 47.45 52.05
CA PRO A 557 21.41 46.85 50.74
C PRO A 557 21.48 47.89 49.63
N VAL A 558 21.92 47.47 48.45
CA VAL A 558 22.09 48.32 47.26
C VAL A 558 21.52 47.58 46.05
N ALA A 559 20.74 48.25 45.22
CA ALA A 559 20.23 47.70 43.97
C ALA A 559 21.31 47.79 42.87
N ALA A 560 21.38 46.79 42.00
CA ALA A 560 22.26 46.76 40.83
C ALA A 560 21.95 47.88 39.83
N THR A 561 20.71 48.37 39.84
CA THR A 561 20.29 49.57 39.12
C THR A 561 19.58 50.53 40.08
N GLY A 562 20.09 51.74 40.23
CA GLY A 562 19.44 52.81 41.00
C GLY A 562 20.40 53.72 41.73
N THR A 563 19.85 54.74 42.39
CA THR A 563 20.62 55.74 43.17
C THR A 563 20.25 55.79 44.65
N ALA A 564 19.20 55.07 45.06
CA ALA A 564 18.80 54.94 46.46
C ALA A 564 19.46 53.71 47.11
N MET A 565 20.28 53.93 48.12
CA MET A 565 20.69 52.86 49.04
C MET A 565 19.55 52.56 50.02
N GLY A 566 19.39 51.30 50.41
CA GLY A 566 18.45 50.90 51.44
C GLY A 566 18.86 51.35 52.84
N THR A 567 17.96 51.18 53.81
CA THR A 567 18.26 51.45 55.23
C THR A 567 19.19 50.38 55.81
N PRO A 568 20.24 50.75 56.57
CA PRO A 568 21.07 49.78 57.29
C PRO A 568 20.25 48.96 58.29
N THR A 569 20.36 47.64 58.24
CA THR A 569 19.66 46.70 59.14
C THR A 569 20.67 45.84 59.89
N GLU A 570 20.61 45.84 61.23
CA GLU A 570 21.50 45.07 62.12
C GLU A 570 20.85 43.74 62.56
N SER A 571 21.65 42.68 62.66
CA SER A 571 21.25 41.36 63.16
C SER A 571 20.95 41.37 64.66
N ALA A 572 20.29 40.30 65.15
CA ALA A 572 20.42 39.92 66.54
C ALA A 572 21.90 39.63 66.89
N ARG A 573 22.30 39.87 68.14
CA ARG A 573 23.69 39.60 68.60
C ARG A 573 23.91 38.13 68.90
N THR A 574 25.15 37.68 68.70
CA THR A 574 25.62 36.36 69.15
C THR A 574 25.55 36.23 70.67
N SER A 575 25.77 35.02 71.20
CA SER A 575 26.27 34.87 72.57
C SER A 575 27.66 35.50 72.72
N ALA A 576 28.09 35.74 73.97
CA ALA A 576 29.44 36.25 74.26
C ALA A 576 30.52 35.31 73.69
N VAL A 577 31.49 35.87 72.97
CA VAL A 577 32.55 35.10 72.30
C VAL A 577 33.40 34.34 73.31
N ALA A 578 33.44 33.01 73.18
CA ALA A 578 34.13 32.10 74.08
C ALA A 578 35.63 31.88 73.72
N ARG A 579 36.37 31.30 74.66
CA ARG A 579 37.74 30.79 74.40
C ARG A 579 37.69 29.50 73.57
N PRO A 580 38.75 29.17 72.80
CA PRO A 580 38.91 27.84 72.20
C PRO A 580 38.83 26.75 73.28
N TRP A 581 38.04 25.71 73.04
CA TRP A 581 37.87 24.61 74.00
C TRP A 581 38.97 23.55 73.81
N THR A 582 39.76 23.31 74.85
CA THR A 582 40.66 22.15 74.93
C THR A 582 39.92 20.97 75.54
N PRO A 583 39.83 19.79 74.89
CA PRO A 583 39.01 18.69 75.39
C PRO A 583 39.59 18.04 76.66
N SER A 584 38.76 17.90 77.68
CA SER A 584 38.93 16.90 78.74
C SER A 584 37.96 15.74 78.49
N SER A 585 38.47 14.51 78.47
CA SER A 585 37.70 13.33 78.04
C SER A 585 36.71 12.81 79.08
N SER A 586 35.44 12.64 78.69
CA SER A 586 34.51 11.72 79.35
C SER A 586 33.55 11.11 78.31
N SER A 587 33.33 9.79 78.40
CA SER A 587 32.55 9.02 77.44
C SER A 587 31.08 8.89 77.84
N GLY A 588 30.17 9.12 76.90
CA GLY A 588 28.74 8.81 77.03
C GLY A 588 28.13 8.57 75.65
N GLY A 589 27.54 7.39 75.42
CA GLY A 589 26.99 7.00 74.12
C GLY A 589 25.51 7.33 73.95
N GLY A 590 25.10 7.66 72.73
CA GLY A 590 23.70 7.86 72.34
C GLY A 590 23.51 7.51 70.85
N SER A 591 22.39 6.87 70.52
CA SER A 591 22.09 6.43 69.15
C SER A 591 21.64 7.61 68.27
N PRO A 592 22.05 7.71 66.98
CA PRO A 592 21.64 8.81 66.11
C PRO A 592 20.17 8.67 65.70
N SER A 593 19.30 9.48 66.31
CA SER A 593 17.98 9.79 65.74
C SER A 593 18.16 10.91 64.72
N ALA A 594 17.72 10.68 63.48
CA ALA A 594 17.87 11.67 62.41
C ALA A 594 16.79 12.77 62.51
N THR A 595 17.16 13.92 63.08
CA THR A 595 16.34 15.13 63.04
C THR A 595 16.36 15.74 61.63
N PRO A 596 15.20 16.09 61.04
CA PRO A 596 15.17 16.84 59.78
C PRO A 596 15.83 18.21 59.92
N VAL A 597 16.64 18.59 58.92
CA VAL A 597 17.20 19.94 58.81
C VAL A 597 16.10 20.91 58.35
N ALA A 598 16.23 22.19 58.71
CA ALA A 598 15.20 23.21 58.53
C ALA A 598 14.79 23.44 57.06
N SER A 599 13.54 23.88 56.91
CA SER A 599 12.85 24.06 55.63
C SER A 599 13.31 25.31 54.88
N ASN A 600 13.63 25.15 53.59
CA ASN A 600 13.57 26.25 52.62
C ASN A 600 12.17 26.28 51.98
N GLY A 601 11.58 27.46 51.87
CA GLY A 601 10.32 27.67 51.14
C GLY A 601 10.51 27.46 49.64
N VAL A 602 9.48 26.94 48.97
CA VAL A 602 9.53 26.58 47.54
C VAL A 602 8.48 27.34 46.76
N ASN A 603 8.92 27.90 45.63
CA ASN A 603 8.07 28.59 44.67
C ASN A 603 7.21 27.59 43.89
N VAL A 604 6.02 27.29 44.41
CA VAL A 604 4.93 26.71 43.62
C VAL A 604 4.32 27.82 42.78
N LEU A 605 4.02 27.54 41.51
CA LEU A 605 3.39 28.48 40.60
C LEU A 605 1.92 28.10 40.35
N VAL A 606 1.04 29.10 40.27
CA VAL A 606 -0.35 28.92 39.79
C VAL A 606 -0.56 29.83 38.59
N ASN A 607 -0.88 29.26 37.43
CA ASN A 607 -0.96 29.97 36.14
C ASN A 607 0.30 30.82 35.82
N GLY A 608 1.47 30.37 36.25
CA GLY A 608 2.75 31.08 36.09
C GLY A 608 3.04 32.19 37.12
N LYS A 609 2.12 32.47 38.06
CA LYS A 609 2.34 33.37 39.19
C LYS A 609 3.01 32.62 40.33
N VAL A 610 4.03 33.19 40.97
CA VAL A 610 4.76 32.56 42.10
C VAL A 610 3.98 32.74 43.41
N GLU A 611 3.72 31.64 44.13
CA GLU A 611 2.78 31.64 45.27
C GLU A 611 3.34 31.13 46.61
N ASN A 612 4.65 30.84 46.71
CA ASN A 612 5.34 30.47 47.98
C ASN A 612 4.60 29.41 48.81
N ALA A 613 3.97 28.45 48.12
CA ALA A 613 3.07 27.45 48.69
C ALA A 613 3.69 26.06 48.87
N GLY A 614 5.00 25.91 48.65
CA GLY A 614 5.71 24.64 48.86
C GLY A 614 6.74 24.72 49.99
N THR A 615 7.10 23.56 50.55
CA THR A 615 8.20 23.40 51.49
C THR A 615 9.06 22.21 51.08
N ALA A 616 10.37 22.43 50.89
CA ALA A 616 11.30 21.36 50.55
C ALA A 616 11.79 20.63 51.81
N THR A 617 11.83 19.31 51.74
CA THR A 617 12.60 18.44 52.64
C THR A 617 13.44 17.49 51.80
N THR A 618 14.66 17.17 52.25
CA THR A 618 15.54 16.21 51.57
C THR A 618 15.92 15.07 52.51
N SER A 619 15.91 13.85 51.99
CA SER A 619 16.19 12.60 52.72
C SER A 619 16.90 11.59 51.81
N LYS A 620 17.13 10.35 52.29
CA LYS A 620 17.64 9.24 51.46
C LYS A 620 16.74 8.01 51.53
N ARG A 621 16.57 7.34 50.40
CA ARG A 621 15.81 6.09 50.20
C ARG A 621 16.67 5.14 49.37
N ASN A 622 17.15 4.03 49.94
CA ASN A 622 18.02 3.07 49.25
C ASN A 622 19.21 3.77 48.57
N GLU A 623 19.94 4.58 49.35
CA GLU A 623 21.04 5.46 48.94
C GLU A 623 20.67 6.64 48.01
N GLN A 624 19.61 6.51 47.19
CA GLN A 624 19.04 7.60 46.39
C GLN A 624 18.66 8.81 47.26
N THR A 625 18.90 10.01 46.75
CA THR A 625 18.46 11.29 47.32
C THR A 625 16.97 11.48 47.02
N VAL A 626 16.19 11.91 48.01
CA VAL A 626 14.75 12.15 47.85
C VAL A 626 14.41 13.55 48.31
N THR A 627 13.95 14.39 47.38
CA THR A 627 13.47 15.75 47.65
C THR A 627 11.94 15.77 47.57
N THR A 628 11.30 15.96 48.72
CA THR A 628 9.83 16.06 48.84
C THR A 628 9.43 17.52 48.98
N ILE A 629 8.56 17.98 48.09
CA ILE A 629 7.90 19.29 48.13
C ILE A 629 6.49 19.10 48.70
N THR A 630 6.30 19.38 49.98
CA THR A 630 4.96 19.36 50.60
C THR A 630 4.26 20.68 50.32
N ILE A 631 3.01 20.62 49.85
CA ILE A 631 2.21 21.79 49.46
C ILE A 631 1.33 22.25 50.63
N ASP A 632 1.27 23.57 50.83
CA ASP A 632 0.45 24.27 51.82
C ASP A 632 -1.04 24.23 51.44
N PRO A 633 -1.91 23.54 52.20
CA PRO A 633 -3.32 23.36 51.83
C PRO A 633 -4.13 24.65 51.79
N ALA A 634 -3.80 25.63 52.64
CA ALA A 634 -4.53 26.89 52.71
C ALA A 634 -4.17 27.77 51.50
N LYS A 635 -2.87 27.99 51.27
CA LYS A 635 -2.39 28.80 50.14
C LYS A 635 -2.86 28.25 48.80
N LEU A 636 -2.78 26.94 48.58
CA LEU A 636 -3.24 26.36 47.33
C LEU A 636 -4.76 26.51 47.16
N SER A 637 -5.55 26.30 48.22
CA SER A 637 -7.01 26.46 48.17
C SER A 637 -7.43 27.89 47.83
N ASP A 638 -6.82 28.89 48.47
CA ASP A 638 -7.13 30.30 48.23
C ASP A 638 -6.80 30.72 46.79
N LYS A 639 -5.71 30.20 46.20
CA LYS A 639 -5.30 30.53 44.84
C LYS A 639 -6.09 29.78 43.77
N LEU A 640 -6.48 28.53 44.01
CA LEU A 640 -7.45 27.83 43.15
C LEU A 640 -8.82 28.52 43.14
N ALA A 641 -9.25 29.09 44.28
CA ALA A 641 -10.48 29.87 44.36
C ALA A 641 -10.39 31.22 43.63
N ALA A 642 -9.21 31.84 43.59
CA ALA A 642 -8.97 33.11 42.90
C ALA A 642 -8.82 32.97 41.37
N GLU A 643 -8.16 31.91 40.89
CA GLU A 643 -7.90 31.71 39.45
C GLU A 643 -9.04 30.98 38.72
N GLY A 644 -9.83 30.15 39.42
CA GLY A 644 -10.99 29.46 38.85
C GLY A 644 -10.66 28.23 38.00
N GLN A 645 -11.50 27.97 36.98
CA GLN A 645 -11.44 26.72 36.21
C GLN A 645 -10.23 26.61 35.28
N GLY A 646 -9.64 25.41 35.21
CA GLY A 646 -8.51 25.09 34.33
C GLY A 646 -7.14 25.52 34.86
N ALA A 647 -7.04 25.95 36.12
CA ALA A 647 -5.79 26.43 36.70
C ALA A 647 -4.65 25.40 36.61
N LYS A 648 -3.46 25.84 36.18
CA LYS A 648 -2.24 25.03 36.14
C LYS A 648 -1.40 25.29 37.38
N VAL A 649 -1.17 24.26 38.19
CA VAL A 649 -0.33 24.29 39.40
C VAL A 649 1.00 23.64 39.06
N THR A 650 2.08 24.41 38.96
CA THR A 650 3.42 23.89 38.63
C THR A 650 4.32 23.87 39.86
N ILE A 651 4.97 22.74 40.11
CA ILE A 651 6.00 22.53 41.14
C ILE A 651 7.36 22.38 40.43
N PRO A 652 8.14 23.46 40.28
CA PRO A 652 9.52 23.37 39.81
C PRO A 652 10.43 22.85 40.92
N VAL A 653 11.37 21.98 40.54
CA VAL A 653 12.40 21.45 41.43
C VAL A 653 13.76 21.52 40.75
N ASP A 654 14.44 22.66 40.99
CA ASP A 654 15.80 22.94 40.50
C ASP A 654 16.89 22.25 41.32
N ALA A 655 16.51 21.57 42.42
CA ALA A 655 17.42 20.81 43.26
C ALA A 655 17.72 19.44 42.63
N HIS A 656 18.98 19.21 42.25
CA HIS A 656 19.44 17.93 41.73
C HIS A 656 19.22 16.81 42.75
N SER A 657 18.37 15.83 42.40
CA SER A 657 17.89 14.79 43.31
C SER A 657 17.45 13.56 42.51
N ASP A 658 17.82 12.36 42.97
CA ASP A 658 17.47 11.10 42.31
C ASP A 658 15.96 10.83 42.28
N VAL A 659 15.22 11.39 43.25
CA VAL A 659 13.77 11.24 43.40
C VAL A 659 13.15 12.57 43.80
N VAL A 660 12.20 13.05 43.00
CA VAL A 660 11.41 14.25 43.28
C VAL A 660 9.98 13.84 43.60
N VAL A 661 9.44 14.33 44.72
CA VAL A 661 8.08 14.00 45.19
C VAL A 661 7.27 15.27 45.42
N GLY A 662 6.18 15.46 44.67
CA GLY A 662 5.14 16.42 45.03
C GLY A 662 4.18 15.78 46.04
N GLU A 663 4.10 16.31 47.25
CA GLU A 663 3.19 15.83 48.30
C GLU A 663 2.01 16.79 48.49
N LEU A 664 0.81 16.30 48.18
CA LEU A 664 -0.47 16.93 48.47
C LEU A 664 -1.26 16.07 49.47
N ASN A 665 -2.48 16.51 49.81
CA ASN A 665 -3.48 15.66 50.45
C ASN A 665 -4.71 15.50 49.54
N GLY A 666 -5.56 14.52 49.86
CA GLY A 666 -6.76 14.23 49.09
C GLY A 666 -7.73 15.42 49.00
N GLN A 667 -7.78 16.28 50.02
CA GLN A 667 -8.65 17.46 49.99
C GLN A 667 -8.17 18.50 48.97
N MET A 668 -6.87 18.75 48.86
CA MET A 668 -6.31 19.58 47.78
C MET A 668 -6.61 18.97 46.41
N VAL A 669 -6.41 17.66 46.23
CA VAL A 669 -6.73 16.97 44.97
C VAL A 669 -8.22 17.08 44.62
N LYS A 670 -9.12 17.00 45.60
CA LYS A 670 -10.57 17.18 45.38
C LYS A 670 -10.93 18.61 44.98
N SER A 671 -10.32 19.62 45.61
CA SER A 671 -10.49 21.03 45.23
C SER A 671 -9.96 21.29 43.81
N MET A 672 -8.80 20.71 43.46
CA MET A 672 -8.24 20.78 42.10
C MET A 672 -9.14 20.10 41.07
N GLU A 673 -9.68 18.91 41.35
CA GLU A 673 -10.64 18.23 40.47
C GLU A 673 -11.89 19.09 40.23
N GLY A 674 -12.45 19.70 41.27
CA GLY A 674 -13.61 20.59 41.17
C GLY A 674 -13.38 21.81 40.28
N GLN A 675 -12.15 22.32 40.22
CA GLN A 675 -11.73 23.41 39.33
C GLN A 675 -11.15 22.91 37.99
N GLN A 676 -11.23 21.61 37.67
CA GLN A 676 -10.59 21.03 36.47
C GLN A 676 -9.07 21.30 36.36
N ALA A 677 -8.41 21.55 37.49
CA ALA A 677 -7.02 21.99 37.56
C ALA A 677 -6.03 20.87 37.18
N VAL A 678 -4.87 21.27 36.69
CA VAL A 678 -3.77 20.40 36.26
C VAL A 678 -2.58 20.60 37.17
N LEU A 679 -2.06 19.51 37.74
CA LEU A 679 -0.76 19.51 38.43
C LEU A 679 0.35 19.28 37.39
N GLU A 680 1.43 20.03 37.50
CA GLU A 680 2.68 19.78 36.77
C GLU A 680 3.83 19.75 37.77
N ILE A 681 4.70 18.74 37.67
CA ILE A 681 6.00 18.74 38.34
C ILE A 681 7.07 18.85 37.26
N THR A 682 8.03 19.76 37.42
CA THR A 682 9.18 19.93 36.49
C THR A 682 10.51 19.72 37.23
N THR A 683 11.41 18.96 36.61
CA THR A 683 12.77 18.71 37.06
C THR A 683 13.76 18.96 35.92
N GLU A 684 15.06 18.87 36.18
CA GLU A 684 16.12 18.97 35.17
C GLU A 684 15.93 17.98 33.99
N HIS A 685 15.41 16.78 34.26
CA HIS A 685 15.40 15.67 33.31
C HIS A 685 14.00 15.29 32.80
N ALA A 686 12.93 15.73 33.47
CA ALA A 686 11.56 15.32 33.13
C ALA A 686 10.50 16.33 33.61
N SER A 687 9.29 16.22 33.04
CA SER A 687 8.08 16.79 33.63
C SER A 687 6.96 15.77 33.69
N TYR A 688 5.98 15.99 34.57
CA TYR A 688 4.81 15.13 34.71
C TYR A 688 3.55 15.99 34.91
N THR A 689 2.65 15.94 33.92
CA THR A 689 1.51 16.85 33.76
C THR A 689 0.20 16.07 33.91
N LEU A 690 -0.35 16.12 35.12
CA LEU A 690 -1.41 15.27 35.64
C LEU A 690 -2.69 16.08 35.96
N PRO A 691 -3.74 16.00 35.12
CA PRO A 691 -5.05 16.58 35.45
C PRO A 691 -5.60 15.93 36.72
N ALA A 692 -6.00 16.73 37.73
CA ALA A 692 -6.31 16.22 39.07
C ALA A 692 -7.41 15.14 39.09
N LYS A 693 -8.37 15.23 38.16
CA LYS A 693 -9.41 14.22 37.93
C LYS A 693 -8.87 12.81 37.64
N GLN A 694 -7.68 12.69 37.05
CA GLN A 694 -7.07 11.37 36.76
C GLN A 694 -6.50 10.69 38.02
N ILE A 695 -6.30 11.42 39.12
CA ILE A 695 -5.93 10.83 40.41
C ILE A 695 -7.14 10.08 41.02
N ASN A 696 -8.39 10.48 40.70
CA ASN A 696 -9.62 9.82 41.15
C ASN A 696 -9.66 9.59 42.67
N ILE A 697 -9.60 10.69 43.43
CA ILE A 697 -9.54 10.67 44.90
C ILE A 697 -10.75 10.00 45.56
N ASP A 698 -11.91 9.99 44.90
CA ASP A 698 -13.11 9.28 45.37
C ASP A 698 -12.90 7.76 45.38
N SER A 699 -12.27 7.21 44.32
CA SER A 699 -11.90 5.78 44.27
C SER A 699 -10.81 5.44 45.30
N ILE A 700 -9.80 6.31 45.46
CA ILE A 700 -8.74 6.14 46.45
C ILE A 700 -9.31 6.12 47.88
N SER A 701 -10.16 7.08 48.23
CA SER A 701 -10.77 7.16 49.56
C SER A 701 -11.71 5.98 49.83
N GLY A 702 -12.40 5.45 48.82
CA GLY A 702 -13.13 4.19 48.92
C GLY A 702 -12.27 2.99 49.28
N GLN A 703 -11.05 2.89 48.72
CA GLN A 703 -10.11 1.79 49.00
C GLN A 703 -9.40 1.94 50.37
N ILE A 704 -9.03 3.16 50.75
CA ILE A 704 -8.43 3.45 52.06
C ILE A 704 -9.49 3.29 53.18
N GLY A 705 -10.71 3.73 52.94
CA GLY A 705 -11.86 3.64 53.84
C GLY A 705 -12.64 4.95 53.85
N SER A 706 -13.92 4.90 53.46
CA SER A 706 -14.78 6.08 53.24
C SER A 706 -15.10 6.92 54.49
N SER A 707 -14.65 6.50 55.68
CA SER A 707 -14.71 7.28 56.91
C SER A 707 -13.43 8.08 57.22
N VAL A 708 -12.40 7.99 56.38
CA VAL A 708 -11.16 8.78 56.50
C VAL A 708 -11.35 10.14 55.83
N ALA A 709 -11.00 11.23 56.50
CA ALA A 709 -11.11 12.56 55.92
C ALA A 709 -10.06 12.77 54.82
N LEU A 710 -10.46 13.36 53.69
CA LEU A 710 -9.58 13.52 52.52
C LEU A 710 -8.32 14.34 52.82
N GLN A 711 -8.37 15.23 53.81
CA GLN A 711 -7.22 16.01 54.27
C GLN A 711 -6.10 15.17 54.93
N ASP A 712 -6.43 13.98 55.45
CA ASP A 712 -5.50 13.12 56.18
C ASP A 712 -4.86 12.06 55.25
N ILE A 713 -5.44 11.83 54.07
CA ILE A 713 -4.88 11.00 53.01
C ILE A 713 -3.78 11.80 52.30
N LYS A 714 -2.52 11.39 52.44
CA LYS A 714 -1.40 11.95 51.67
C LYS A 714 -1.43 11.42 50.24
N ILE A 715 -1.15 12.29 49.27
CA ILE A 715 -1.02 11.96 47.84
C ILE A 715 0.39 12.36 47.42
N GLN A 716 1.20 11.38 47.04
CA GLN A 716 2.59 11.56 46.62
C GLN A 716 2.73 11.23 45.13
N ILE A 717 3.17 12.22 44.36
CA ILE A 717 3.44 12.14 42.93
C ILE A 717 4.96 12.13 42.76
N GLU A 718 5.54 11.01 42.31
CA GLU A 718 6.98 10.84 42.18
C GLU A 718 7.44 10.88 40.71
N ILE A 719 8.55 11.59 40.47
CA ILE A 719 9.43 11.45 39.31
C ILE A 719 10.77 10.93 39.85
N ALA A 720 11.25 9.78 39.37
CA ALA A 720 12.41 9.11 39.95
C ALA A 720 13.36 8.53 38.90
N ALA A 721 14.66 8.57 39.21
CA ALA A 721 15.63 7.64 38.64
C ALA A 721 15.27 6.21 39.11
N PRO A 722 15.11 5.23 38.20
CA PRO A 722 14.80 3.85 38.57
C PRO A 722 15.92 3.22 39.41
N THR A 723 15.57 2.19 40.20
CA THR A 723 16.58 1.45 40.98
C THR A 723 17.55 0.69 40.07
N THR A 724 18.76 0.37 40.57
CA THR A 724 19.79 -0.35 39.80
C THR A 724 19.29 -1.68 39.23
N ASP A 725 18.37 -2.37 39.89
CA ASP A 725 17.77 -3.60 39.36
C ASP A 725 16.69 -3.32 38.31
N THR A 726 15.94 -2.22 38.43
CA THR A 726 15.04 -1.73 37.37
C THR A 726 15.83 -1.33 36.11
N VAL A 727 16.98 -0.66 36.27
CA VAL A 727 17.87 -0.28 35.15
C VAL A 727 18.32 -1.53 34.39
N LYS A 728 18.77 -2.58 35.09
CA LYS A 728 19.10 -3.88 34.46
C LYS A 728 17.93 -4.46 33.67
N VAL A 729 16.69 -4.35 34.15
CA VAL A 729 15.51 -4.83 33.40
C VAL A 729 15.33 -4.04 32.11
N VAL A 730 15.54 -2.72 32.12
CA VAL A 730 15.52 -1.87 30.91
C VAL A 730 16.67 -2.22 29.95
N GLU A 731 17.88 -2.44 30.44
CA GLU A 731 19.06 -2.84 29.63
C GLU A 731 18.85 -4.21 28.97
N ASN A 732 18.45 -5.23 29.74
CA ASN A 732 18.12 -6.56 29.21
C ASN A 732 16.97 -6.51 28.19
N ALA A 733 15.99 -5.63 28.38
CA ALA A 733 14.89 -5.43 27.43
C ALA A 733 15.36 -4.75 26.13
N ALA A 734 16.31 -3.81 26.23
CA ALA A 734 16.93 -3.15 25.07
C ALA A 734 17.77 -4.11 24.23
N GLU A 735 18.59 -4.96 24.86
CA GLU A 735 19.34 -6.02 24.18
C GLU A 735 18.39 -7.01 23.49
N LYS A 736 17.40 -7.54 24.22
CA LYS A 736 16.42 -8.52 23.71
C LYS A 736 15.54 -7.95 22.60
N GLY A 737 15.19 -6.66 22.68
CA GLY A 737 14.38 -5.96 21.67
C GLY A 737 15.19 -5.31 20.55
N THR A 738 16.52 -5.44 20.57
CA THR A 738 17.45 -4.84 19.59
C THR A 738 17.25 -3.32 19.37
N PHE A 739 16.97 -2.58 20.45
CA PHE A 739 16.82 -1.12 20.43
C PHE A 739 17.86 -0.41 21.29
N THR A 740 18.19 0.83 20.95
CA THR A 740 19.15 1.66 21.71
C THR A 740 18.41 2.61 22.63
N LEU A 741 18.86 2.74 23.88
CA LEU A 741 18.38 3.76 24.82
C LEU A 741 18.99 5.12 24.44
N VAL A 742 18.17 6.15 24.31
CA VAL A 742 18.57 7.50 23.86
C VAL A 742 18.54 8.52 24.99
N ALA A 743 17.72 8.29 26.02
CA ALA A 743 17.73 9.03 27.27
C ALA A 743 17.68 8.04 28.46
N PRO A 744 18.22 8.40 29.64
CA PRO A 744 18.08 7.60 30.86
C PRO A 744 16.62 7.25 31.13
N PRO A 745 16.32 6.03 31.63
CA PRO A 745 14.97 5.68 32.00
C PRO A 745 14.50 6.49 33.20
N ILE A 746 13.21 6.88 33.22
CA ILE A 746 12.58 7.64 34.30
C ILE A 746 11.33 6.89 34.77
N GLU A 747 11.19 6.71 36.08
CA GLU A 747 10.00 6.13 36.70
C GLU A 747 9.03 7.23 37.15
N PHE A 748 7.75 7.07 36.78
CA PHE A 748 6.67 7.97 37.19
C PHE A 748 5.65 7.19 38.02
N LYS A 749 5.36 7.66 39.24
CA LYS A 749 4.42 7.02 40.18
C LYS A 749 3.48 8.03 40.82
N VAL A 750 2.29 7.55 41.18
CA VAL A 750 1.32 8.28 42.01
C VAL A 750 0.79 7.30 43.04
N LYS A 751 0.91 7.64 44.32
CA LYS A 751 0.47 6.79 45.43
C LYS A 751 -0.23 7.61 46.50
N ALA A 752 -1.24 7.02 47.13
CA ALA A 752 -1.95 7.58 48.26
C ALA A 752 -1.65 6.77 49.54
N THR A 753 -1.42 7.45 50.65
CA THR A 753 -1.11 6.80 51.94
C THR A 753 -1.93 7.35 53.11
N TYR A 754 -2.30 6.45 54.02
CA TYR A 754 -2.95 6.78 55.29
C TYR A 754 -2.65 5.68 56.32
N GLY A 755 -1.86 6.02 57.35
CA GLY A 755 -1.24 5.02 58.21
C GLY A 755 -0.42 4.01 57.39
N ASP A 756 -0.59 2.73 57.67
CA ASP A 756 0.07 1.64 56.93
C ASP A 756 -0.58 1.33 55.57
N LYS A 757 -1.75 1.92 55.25
CA LYS A 757 -2.42 1.68 53.96
C LYS A 757 -1.76 2.50 52.85
N THR A 758 -1.45 1.83 51.74
CA THR A 758 -1.00 2.46 50.49
C THR A 758 -1.90 2.01 49.33
N VAL A 759 -2.28 2.94 48.45
CA VAL A 759 -2.98 2.67 47.19
C VAL A 759 -2.18 3.32 46.06
N GLU A 760 -1.77 2.54 45.06
CA GLU A 760 -1.04 3.05 43.90
C GLU A 760 -2.00 3.32 42.73
N VAL A 761 -1.89 4.51 42.12
CA VAL A 761 -2.63 4.86 40.89
C VAL A 761 -1.76 4.47 39.70
N SER A 762 -1.94 3.23 39.24
CA SER A 762 -1.18 2.62 38.14
C SER A 762 -1.79 2.86 36.75
N GLN A 763 -3.05 3.31 36.68
CA GLN A 763 -3.82 3.50 35.44
C GLN A 763 -4.67 4.79 35.47
N PHE A 764 -4.97 5.33 34.28
CA PHE A 764 -5.73 6.57 34.06
C PHE A 764 -6.86 6.39 33.03
N ASN A 765 -7.90 7.22 33.12
CA ASN A 765 -9.07 7.20 32.24
C ASN A 765 -8.91 8.06 30.97
N ALA A 766 -7.87 8.90 30.90
CA ALA A 766 -7.46 9.63 29.71
C ALA A 766 -5.94 9.80 29.71
N TYR A 767 -5.36 10.19 28.57
CA TYR A 767 -3.90 10.38 28.46
C TYR A 767 -3.41 11.41 29.46
N VAL A 768 -2.38 11.01 30.21
CA VAL A 768 -1.56 11.87 31.06
C VAL A 768 -0.25 12.11 30.33
N GLU A 769 0.21 13.36 30.32
CA GLU A 769 1.43 13.77 29.62
C GLU A 769 2.62 13.80 30.57
N ARG A 770 3.80 13.45 30.07
CA ARG A 770 5.10 13.56 30.75
C ARG A 770 6.13 13.89 29.69
N THR A 771 7.15 14.65 30.06
CA THR A 771 8.30 14.88 29.19
C THR A 771 9.52 14.16 29.74
N ILE A 772 10.40 13.72 28.85
CA ILE A 772 11.78 13.33 29.18
C ILE A 772 12.70 14.20 28.33
N ALA A 773 13.65 14.88 28.99
CA ALA A 773 14.65 15.70 28.34
C ALA A 773 15.59 14.82 27.49
N ILE A 774 15.85 15.26 26.27
CA ILE A 774 16.83 14.62 25.40
C ILE A 774 18.22 15.16 25.75
N PRO A 775 19.22 14.30 26.05
CA PRO A 775 20.58 14.75 26.38
C PRO A 775 21.22 15.58 25.27
N GLU A 776 22.03 16.57 25.66
CA GLU A 776 22.74 17.42 24.70
C GLU A 776 23.74 16.58 23.87
N GLY A 777 23.80 16.85 22.56
CA GLY A 777 24.59 16.07 21.60
C GLY A 777 23.88 14.85 21.01
N VAL A 778 22.69 14.47 21.50
CA VAL A 778 21.83 13.49 20.81
C VAL A 778 21.24 14.10 19.54
N ASP A 779 21.30 13.33 18.45
CA ASP A 779 20.68 13.63 17.17
C ASP A 779 19.15 13.40 17.24
N PRO A 780 18.29 14.44 17.12
CA PRO A 780 16.84 14.28 17.22
C PRO A 780 16.22 13.40 16.11
N SER A 781 16.91 13.24 14.97
CA SER A 781 16.47 12.32 13.90
C SER A 781 16.66 10.85 14.28
N LYS A 782 17.45 10.56 15.32
CA LYS A 782 17.67 9.23 15.90
C LYS A 782 16.80 8.99 17.14
N ILE A 783 15.58 9.53 17.16
CA ILE A 783 14.57 9.20 18.17
C ILE A 783 13.36 8.60 17.47
N THR A 784 12.98 7.38 17.85
CA THR A 784 11.83 6.67 17.25
C THR A 784 10.56 6.88 18.06
N THR A 785 10.64 6.69 19.37
CA THR A 785 9.51 6.77 20.30
C THR A 785 10.03 6.72 21.73
N ALA A 786 9.18 6.98 22.73
CA ALA A 786 9.36 6.37 24.04
C ALA A 786 8.66 5.01 24.11
N VAL A 787 9.16 4.17 24.99
CA VAL A 787 8.56 2.90 25.42
C VAL A 787 8.38 2.91 26.93
N VAL A 788 7.51 2.05 27.43
CA VAL A 788 7.50 1.65 28.84
C VAL A 788 7.92 0.18 28.93
N ILE A 789 8.74 -0.10 29.94
CA ILE A 789 9.26 -1.42 30.28
C ILE A 789 8.58 -1.84 31.58
N ASP A 790 7.78 -2.89 31.53
CA ASP A 790 7.14 -3.46 32.71
C ASP A 790 8.11 -4.40 33.46
N ALA A 791 7.80 -4.73 34.72
CA ALA A 791 8.71 -5.44 35.63
C ALA A 791 9.08 -6.89 35.20
N ASP A 792 8.39 -7.45 34.21
CA ASP A 792 8.70 -8.72 33.56
C ASP A 792 9.64 -8.59 32.34
N GLY A 793 10.10 -7.38 32.04
CA GLY A 793 10.89 -7.07 30.85
C GLY A 793 10.06 -7.04 29.55
N SER A 794 8.74 -6.98 29.63
CA SER A 794 7.89 -6.69 28.47
C SER A 794 7.95 -5.20 28.11
N VAL A 795 7.98 -4.92 26.82
CA VAL A 795 8.15 -3.56 26.25
C VAL A 795 6.93 -3.25 25.40
N ARG A 796 6.42 -2.01 25.50
CA ARG A 796 5.44 -1.48 24.54
C ARG A 796 5.79 -0.07 24.10
N HIS A 797 5.40 0.24 22.86
CA HIS A 797 5.21 1.61 22.40
C HIS A 797 4.38 2.42 23.40
N VAL A 798 4.69 3.71 23.55
CA VAL A 798 3.71 4.71 24.02
C VAL A 798 3.72 5.93 23.09
N PRO A 799 2.54 6.50 22.78
CA PRO A 799 2.44 7.65 21.88
C PRO A 799 3.40 8.79 22.28
N THR A 800 4.35 9.07 21.39
CA THR A 800 5.46 10.00 21.63
C THR A 800 5.76 10.84 20.39
N LYS A 801 5.74 12.16 20.57
CA LYS A 801 6.27 13.16 19.64
C LYS A 801 7.49 13.86 20.23
N ILE A 802 8.29 14.50 19.40
CA ILE A 802 9.42 15.34 19.85
C ILE A 802 9.00 16.81 19.83
N GLY A 803 9.32 17.54 20.89
CA GLY A 803 9.12 18.99 20.99
C GLY A 803 10.39 19.72 21.40
N ILE A 804 10.38 21.05 21.25
CA ILE A 804 11.46 21.94 21.70
C ILE A 804 10.87 22.91 22.73
N VAL A 805 11.52 23.02 23.89
CA VAL A 805 11.19 24.00 24.94
C VAL A 805 12.48 24.69 25.35
N ASN A 806 12.51 26.03 25.31
CA ASN A 806 13.68 26.85 25.65
C ASN A 806 14.99 26.41 24.95
N GLY A 807 14.89 25.93 23.71
CA GLY A 807 16.03 25.44 22.91
C GLY A 807 16.45 24.00 23.20
N LYS A 808 15.91 23.34 24.23
CA LYS A 808 16.18 21.92 24.53
C LYS A 808 15.10 21.01 23.92
N TYR A 809 15.51 19.83 23.48
CA TYR A 809 14.62 18.81 22.93
C TYR A 809 14.00 17.95 24.05
N TYR A 810 12.74 17.59 23.89
CA TYR A 810 11.99 16.74 24.82
C TYR A 810 11.19 15.68 24.05
N ALA A 811 11.20 14.45 24.54
CA ALA A 811 10.18 13.45 24.18
C ALA A 811 8.91 13.74 24.98
N ILE A 812 7.81 14.03 24.30
CA ILE A 812 6.51 14.34 24.90
C ILE A 812 5.64 13.07 24.83
N ILE A 813 5.45 12.43 25.99
CA ILE A 813 4.94 11.06 26.13
C ILE A 813 3.52 11.07 26.69
N ASN A 814 2.57 10.57 25.91
CA ASN A 814 1.17 10.44 26.30
C ASN A 814 0.85 8.96 26.60
N SER A 815 0.46 8.66 27.84
CA SER A 815 0.20 7.27 28.28
C SER A 815 -0.81 7.19 29.43
N LEU A 816 -1.61 6.12 29.43
CA LEU A 816 -2.62 5.81 30.45
C LEU A 816 -2.06 5.10 31.70
N THR A 817 -0.74 4.90 31.82
CA THR A 817 -0.17 4.12 32.95
C THR A 817 0.94 4.83 33.73
N ASN A 818 1.15 4.42 34.97
CA ASN A 818 2.38 4.71 35.73
C ASN A 818 3.32 3.51 35.67
N SER A 819 4.62 3.77 35.47
CA SER A 819 5.65 2.77 35.16
C SER A 819 7.03 3.42 34.97
N THR A 820 8.02 2.61 34.55
CA THR A 820 9.31 3.07 34.03
C THR A 820 9.24 3.31 32.51
N TYR A 821 9.69 4.48 32.07
CA TYR A 821 9.70 4.93 30.68
C TYR A 821 11.13 5.18 30.20
N SER A 822 11.41 4.96 28.92
CA SER A 822 12.67 5.37 28.28
C SER A 822 12.44 5.80 26.83
N VAL A 823 13.29 6.70 26.33
CA VAL A 823 13.29 7.18 24.94
C VAL A 823 14.24 6.31 24.13
N VAL A 824 13.82 5.81 22.97
CA VAL A 824 14.56 4.77 22.22
C VAL A 824 14.73 5.08 20.74
N TRP A 825 15.80 4.51 20.18
CA TRP A 825 16.09 4.41 18.75
C TRP A 825 15.97 2.95 18.31
N HIS A 826 15.05 2.69 17.40
CA HIS A 826 14.75 1.36 16.85
C HIS A 826 14.35 1.50 15.37
N PRO A 827 15.30 1.71 14.46
CA PRO A 827 15.02 1.84 13.03
C PRO A 827 14.72 0.47 12.42
N LEU A 828 13.51 0.29 11.91
CA LEU A 828 13.08 -0.95 11.25
C LEU A 828 12.60 -0.67 9.83
N ALA A 829 13.05 -1.51 8.89
CA ALA A 829 12.66 -1.47 7.48
C ALA A 829 12.40 -2.89 6.96
N PHE A 830 11.37 -3.05 6.14
CA PHE A 830 11.00 -4.34 5.55
C PHE A 830 11.29 -4.38 4.05
N ARG A 831 11.87 -5.47 3.58
CA ARG A 831 12.40 -5.63 2.21
C ARG A 831 11.30 -5.62 1.14
N ASP A 832 10.12 -6.12 1.48
CA ASP A 832 8.96 -6.22 0.58
C ASP A 832 8.10 -4.95 0.50
N VAL A 833 8.44 -3.90 1.25
CA VAL A 833 7.82 -2.57 1.09
C VAL A 833 8.73 -1.53 0.44
N GLU A 834 9.94 -1.91 0.01
CA GLU A 834 10.99 -0.98 -0.44
C GLU A 834 10.57 -0.10 -1.64
N SER A 835 9.69 -0.63 -2.50
CA SER A 835 9.05 0.07 -3.64
C SER A 835 7.52 0.20 -3.49
N HIS A 836 6.96 -0.02 -2.30
CA HIS A 836 5.52 -0.04 -2.04
C HIS A 836 5.02 1.31 -1.51
N TRP A 837 3.80 1.74 -1.89
CA TRP A 837 3.26 3.06 -1.52
C TRP A 837 3.24 3.31 -0.01
N ALA A 838 3.07 2.25 0.79
CA ALA A 838 2.98 2.34 2.25
C ALA A 838 4.34 2.35 2.97
N LYS A 839 5.49 2.31 2.27
CA LYS A 839 6.84 2.19 2.84
C LYS A 839 7.07 3.03 4.09
N ALA A 840 6.79 4.33 4.00
CA ALA A 840 7.02 5.27 5.10
C ALA A 840 6.15 4.96 6.33
N ALA A 841 4.87 4.63 6.13
CA ALA A 841 3.95 4.28 7.22
C ALA A 841 4.28 2.93 7.86
N VAL A 842 4.64 1.94 7.03
CA VAL A 842 5.01 0.60 7.49
C VAL A 842 6.32 0.64 8.28
N ASN A 843 7.35 1.33 7.78
CA ASN A 843 8.64 1.43 8.47
C ASN A 843 8.52 2.27 9.75
N ASP A 844 7.73 3.36 9.78
CA ASP A 844 7.47 4.15 11.00
C ASP A 844 6.73 3.34 12.06
N MET A 845 5.61 2.68 11.70
CA MET A 845 4.84 1.85 12.66
C MET A 845 5.60 0.60 13.12
N GLY A 846 6.47 0.03 12.27
CA GLY A 846 7.38 -1.05 12.66
C GLY A 846 8.48 -0.56 13.60
N SER A 847 9.14 0.56 13.26
CA SER A 847 10.16 1.20 14.09
C SER A 847 9.61 1.54 15.48
N ARG A 848 8.39 2.07 15.56
CA ARG A 848 7.72 2.40 16.82
C ARG A 848 7.26 1.19 17.65
N MET A 849 7.51 -0.05 17.20
CA MET A 849 7.06 -1.31 17.84
C MET A 849 5.52 -1.47 17.88
N VAL A 850 4.81 -0.83 16.94
CA VAL A 850 3.35 -0.86 16.85
C VAL A 850 2.86 -2.02 15.99
N ILE A 851 3.55 -2.31 14.88
CA ILE A 851 3.19 -3.40 13.95
C ILE A 851 4.39 -4.29 13.65
N ASP A 852 4.31 -5.57 13.98
CA ASP A 852 5.35 -6.56 13.68
C ASP A 852 5.32 -6.98 12.21
N GLY A 853 6.50 -7.33 11.67
CA GLY A 853 6.60 -8.02 10.39
C GLY A 853 6.08 -9.46 10.43
N THR A 854 6.07 -10.13 9.28
CA THR A 854 5.66 -11.54 9.16
C THR A 854 6.83 -12.54 9.31
N GLY A 855 8.05 -12.05 9.49
CA GLY A 855 9.29 -12.83 9.62
C GLY A 855 10.32 -12.44 8.55
N GLU A 856 11.59 -12.86 8.72
CA GLU A 856 12.65 -12.79 7.69
C GLU A 856 12.88 -11.42 7.00
N GLY A 857 12.54 -10.32 7.68
CA GLY A 857 12.62 -8.95 7.14
C GLY A 857 11.47 -8.58 6.20
N MET A 858 10.34 -9.30 6.25
CA MET A 858 9.14 -9.13 5.42
C MET A 858 7.97 -8.59 6.26
N PHE A 859 7.06 -7.86 5.60
CA PHE A 859 5.86 -7.27 6.21
C PHE A 859 4.54 -7.82 5.64
N SER A 860 4.57 -8.35 4.41
CA SER A 860 3.41 -8.79 3.63
C SER A 860 2.34 -7.68 3.46
N PRO A 861 2.68 -6.55 2.78
CA PRO A 861 1.84 -5.34 2.73
C PRO A 861 0.41 -5.56 2.24
N ASP A 862 0.25 -6.22 1.08
CA ASP A 862 -1.05 -6.42 0.43
C ASP A 862 -1.87 -7.58 1.01
N ARG A 863 -1.37 -8.26 2.04
CA ARG A 863 -2.10 -9.33 2.69
C ARG A 863 -3.25 -8.73 3.51
N ASN A 864 -4.45 -9.30 3.37
CA ASN A 864 -5.55 -9.03 4.29
C ASN A 864 -5.15 -9.36 5.74
N ILE A 865 -5.71 -8.58 6.67
CA ILE A 865 -5.42 -8.67 8.10
C ILE A 865 -6.59 -9.29 8.87
N THR A 866 -6.32 -10.06 9.92
CA THR A 866 -7.39 -10.60 10.77
C THR A 866 -7.91 -9.56 11.77
N ARG A 867 -9.12 -9.80 12.31
CA ARG A 867 -9.71 -8.99 13.38
C ARG A 867 -8.84 -8.94 14.64
N ALA A 868 -8.17 -10.04 15.00
CA ALA A 868 -7.25 -10.08 16.14
C ALA A 868 -5.95 -9.31 15.90
N GLU A 869 -5.36 -9.41 14.70
CA GLU A 869 -4.19 -8.62 14.31
C GLU A 869 -4.52 -7.12 14.35
N PHE A 870 -5.66 -6.71 13.75
CA PHE A 870 -6.09 -5.32 13.76
C PHE A 870 -6.32 -4.78 15.18
N ALA A 871 -7.01 -5.55 16.05
CA ALA A 871 -7.21 -5.18 17.45
C ALA A 871 -5.87 -5.01 18.20
N THR A 872 -4.93 -5.94 18.00
CA THR A 872 -3.60 -5.89 18.62
C THR A 872 -2.82 -4.64 18.20
N ILE A 873 -2.87 -4.30 16.92
CA ILE A 873 -2.19 -3.14 16.35
C ILE A 873 -2.75 -1.83 16.93
N VAL A 874 -4.09 -1.68 17.02
CA VAL A 874 -4.70 -0.49 17.63
C VAL A 874 -4.34 -0.38 19.12
N VAL A 875 -4.38 -1.49 19.87
CA VAL A 875 -4.02 -1.54 21.31
C VAL A 875 -2.57 -1.11 21.55
N ARG A 876 -1.63 -1.58 20.72
CA ARG A 876 -0.22 -1.18 20.78
C ARG A 876 0.00 0.27 20.37
N GLY A 877 -0.63 0.73 19.30
CA GLY A 877 -0.50 2.13 18.83
C GLY A 877 -0.99 3.15 19.84
N LEU A 878 -2.02 2.79 20.62
CA LEU A 878 -2.51 3.60 21.73
C LEU A 878 -1.68 3.46 23.02
N GLY A 879 -0.65 2.61 23.04
CA GLY A 879 0.23 2.37 24.19
C GLY A 879 -0.43 1.72 25.40
N LEU A 880 -1.54 1.01 25.18
CA LEU A 880 -2.34 0.38 26.24
C LEU A 880 -1.58 -0.82 26.84
N LYS A 881 -1.77 -1.06 28.14
CA LYS A 881 -1.21 -2.23 28.83
C LYS A 881 -2.13 -3.45 28.61
N LEU A 882 -1.53 -4.61 28.33
CA LEU A 882 -2.26 -5.85 28.03
C LEU A 882 -2.93 -6.44 29.29
N GLU A 883 -4.16 -6.93 29.14
CA GLU A 883 -4.96 -7.49 30.23
C GLU A 883 -5.00 -9.02 30.19
N ASN A 884 -4.29 -9.65 31.13
CA ASN A 884 -4.25 -11.10 31.30
C ASN A 884 -5.48 -11.64 32.06
N ALA A 885 -6.67 -11.16 31.68
CA ALA A 885 -7.97 -11.56 32.24
C ALA A 885 -8.65 -12.68 31.42
N SER A 886 -9.75 -13.26 31.93
CA SER A 886 -10.61 -14.10 31.09
C SER A 886 -11.30 -13.25 30.03
N SER A 887 -11.32 -13.71 28.79
CA SER A 887 -12.07 -13.02 27.72
C SER A 887 -13.58 -13.14 27.95
N PRO A 888 -14.38 -12.12 27.57
CA PRO A 888 -15.84 -12.25 27.52
C PRO A 888 -16.31 -13.04 26.29
N PHE A 889 -15.43 -13.27 25.30
CA PHE A 889 -15.76 -13.94 24.05
C PHE A 889 -15.48 -15.44 24.13
N SER A 890 -16.45 -16.25 23.70
CA SER A 890 -16.42 -17.71 23.80
C SER A 890 -15.35 -18.38 22.92
N ASP A 891 -14.84 -17.68 21.92
CA ASP A 891 -13.87 -18.14 20.92
C ASP A 891 -12.45 -17.59 21.12
N VAL A 892 -12.18 -16.90 22.24
CA VAL A 892 -10.87 -16.32 22.58
C VAL A 892 -10.36 -16.94 23.88
N LYS A 893 -9.29 -17.75 23.79
CA LYS A 893 -8.71 -18.46 24.95
C LYS A 893 -7.56 -17.65 25.53
N LEU A 894 -7.36 -17.68 26.84
CA LEU A 894 -6.24 -17.01 27.52
C LEU A 894 -4.84 -17.44 27.01
N SER A 895 -4.74 -18.61 26.38
CA SER A 895 -3.52 -19.13 25.73
C SER A 895 -3.23 -18.55 24.34
N ASP A 896 -4.21 -17.89 23.71
CA ASP A 896 -4.06 -17.40 22.36
C ASP A 896 -3.23 -16.10 22.35
N TRP A 897 -2.30 -15.95 21.41
CA TRP A 897 -1.35 -14.82 21.38
C TRP A 897 -2.01 -13.44 21.37
N TYR A 898 -3.23 -13.35 20.82
CA TYR A 898 -4.03 -12.13 20.74
C TYR A 898 -4.88 -11.84 21.99
N ALA A 899 -4.99 -12.77 22.94
CA ALA A 899 -6.03 -12.74 23.98
C ALA A 899 -5.91 -11.50 24.88
N GLY A 900 -4.71 -11.21 25.39
CA GLY A 900 -4.48 -10.02 26.21
C GLY A 900 -4.80 -8.70 25.49
N ALA A 901 -4.60 -8.64 24.17
CA ALA A 901 -4.93 -7.46 23.37
C ALA A 901 -6.43 -7.34 23.09
N ILE A 902 -7.12 -8.45 22.81
CA ILE A 902 -8.59 -8.47 22.67
C ILE A 902 -9.26 -8.07 23.99
N ASN A 903 -8.76 -8.55 25.12
CA ASN A 903 -9.25 -8.20 26.45
C ASN A 903 -9.11 -6.69 26.71
N THR A 904 -7.89 -6.12 26.54
CA THR A 904 -7.65 -4.67 26.64
C THR A 904 -8.53 -3.87 25.68
N ALA A 905 -8.71 -4.33 24.44
CA ALA A 905 -9.59 -3.68 23.47
C ALA A 905 -11.06 -3.68 23.92
N TYR A 906 -11.52 -4.73 24.61
CA TYR A 906 -12.87 -4.79 25.18
C TYR A 906 -13.01 -3.88 26.41
N ALA A 907 -12.06 -3.92 27.34
CA ALA A 907 -12.04 -3.08 28.54
C ALA A 907 -12.03 -1.58 28.20
N HIS A 908 -11.23 -1.17 27.22
CA HIS A 908 -11.21 0.19 26.67
C HIS A 908 -12.32 0.46 25.63
N GLN A 909 -13.33 -0.41 25.52
CA GLN A 909 -14.52 -0.27 24.65
C GLN A 909 -14.23 -0.07 23.15
N LEU A 910 -13.03 -0.42 22.68
CA LEU A 910 -12.62 -0.41 21.27
C LEU A 910 -13.33 -1.50 20.45
N ILE A 911 -13.72 -2.60 21.08
CA ILE A 911 -14.50 -3.70 20.48
C ILE A 911 -15.70 -4.08 21.37
N SER A 912 -16.63 -4.86 20.82
CA SER A 912 -17.82 -5.34 21.54
C SER A 912 -18.25 -6.76 21.16
N GLY A 913 -17.53 -7.44 20.25
CA GLY A 913 -17.90 -8.77 19.74
C GLY A 913 -19.07 -8.74 18.75
N PHE A 914 -19.66 -9.92 18.53
CA PHE A 914 -20.91 -10.15 17.82
C PHE A 914 -22.01 -10.59 18.81
N GLU A 915 -23.27 -10.52 18.39
CA GLU A 915 -24.46 -10.85 19.21
C GLU A 915 -24.50 -12.30 19.71
N ASP A 916 -23.74 -13.19 19.08
CA ASP A 916 -23.58 -14.61 19.46
C ASP A 916 -22.54 -14.85 20.58
N GLY A 917 -21.88 -13.80 21.08
CA GLY A 917 -20.83 -13.91 22.09
C GLY A 917 -19.46 -14.38 21.53
N THR A 918 -19.24 -14.23 20.23
CA THR A 918 -17.93 -14.44 19.57
C THR A 918 -17.23 -13.12 19.25
N PHE A 919 -15.90 -13.15 19.11
CA PHE A 919 -15.12 -12.06 18.51
C PHE A 919 -14.72 -12.35 17.06
N ARG A 920 -14.59 -13.62 16.69
CA ARG A 920 -14.08 -14.15 15.42
C ARG A 920 -12.66 -13.65 15.11
N PRO A 921 -11.66 -14.01 15.94
CA PRO A 921 -10.32 -13.43 15.89
C PRO A 921 -9.59 -13.65 14.55
N ASN A 922 -9.87 -14.77 13.87
CA ASN A 922 -9.17 -15.20 12.66
C ASN A 922 -9.85 -14.76 11.34
N ASP A 923 -11.07 -14.22 11.40
CA ASP A 923 -11.75 -13.68 10.23
C ASP A 923 -11.02 -12.41 9.72
N SER A 924 -11.01 -12.19 8.41
CA SER A 924 -10.50 -10.94 7.82
C SER A 924 -11.42 -9.78 8.18
N ILE A 925 -10.86 -8.66 8.63
CA ILE A 925 -11.65 -7.49 9.04
C ILE A 925 -12.07 -6.64 7.83
N THR A 926 -13.34 -6.21 7.77
CA THR A 926 -13.82 -5.29 6.72
C THR A 926 -13.42 -3.85 7.02
N ARG A 927 -13.35 -3.01 5.98
CA ARG A 927 -13.02 -1.58 6.11
C ARG A 927 -13.98 -0.83 7.04
N GLU A 928 -15.28 -1.16 7.06
CA GLU A 928 -16.21 -0.57 8.03
C GLU A 928 -15.99 -1.02 9.49
N GLN A 929 -15.60 -2.28 9.71
CA GLN A 929 -15.25 -2.77 11.05
C GLN A 929 -13.97 -2.08 11.56
N ALA A 930 -12.97 -1.91 10.69
CA ALA A 930 -11.78 -1.13 11.00
C ALA A 930 -12.13 0.34 11.31
N MET A 931 -12.96 1.00 10.50
CA MET A 931 -13.42 2.38 10.75
C MET A 931 -14.18 2.53 12.07
N ALA A 932 -15.07 1.59 12.41
CA ALA A 932 -15.80 1.63 13.69
C ALA A 932 -14.87 1.53 14.91
N MET A 933 -13.83 0.70 14.83
CA MET A 933 -12.79 0.60 15.86
C MET A 933 -11.90 1.86 15.93
N ILE A 934 -11.56 2.46 14.79
CA ILE A 934 -10.81 3.73 14.74
C ILE A 934 -11.62 4.90 15.32
N GLY A 935 -12.91 5.01 15.02
CA GLY A 935 -13.79 6.03 15.64
C GLY A 935 -13.88 5.91 17.18
N LYS A 936 -13.79 4.69 17.71
CA LYS A 936 -13.63 4.44 19.16
C LYS A 936 -12.25 4.88 19.66
N ALA A 937 -11.16 4.52 18.97
CA ALA A 937 -9.80 4.96 19.30
C ALA A 937 -9.61 6.49 19.26
N MET A 938 -10.30 7.18 18.35
CA MET A 938 -10.35 8.65 18.28
C MET A 938 -10.98 9.30 19.53
N THR A 939 -11.76 8.55 20.31
CA THR A 939 -12.27 9.01 21.61
C THR A 939 -11.16 8.97 22.67
N ILE A 940 -10.38 7.89 22.72
CA ILE A 940 -9.24 7.74 23.66
C ILE A 940 -8.14 8.79 23.39
N THR A 941 -7.84 9.04 22.12
CA THR A 941 -6.87 10.07 21.71
C THR A 941 -7.41 11.50 21.77
N GLY A 942 -8.67 11.70 22.16
CA GLY A 942 -9.35 13.00 22.21
C GLY A 942 -9.61 13.66 20.86
N LEU A 943 -9.16 13.07 19.74
CA LEU A 943 -9.34 13.61 18.39
C LEU A 943 -10.80 13.77 18.00
N LYS A 944 -11.68 12.83 18.41
CA LYS A 944 -13.11 12.91 18.13
C LYS A 944 -13.76 14.17 18.71
N ALA A 945 -13.29 14.64 19.88
CA ALA A 945 -13.76 15.88 20.50
C ALA A 945 -13.22 17.16 19.83
N LYS A 946 -12.23 17.04 18.94
CA LYS A 946 -11.66 18.15 18.15
C LYS A 946 -12.31 18.30 16.77
N LEU A 947 -13.15 17.35 16.35
CA LEU A 947 -13.85 17.44 15.07
C LEU A 947 -15.03 18.43 15.14
N PRO A 948 -15.33 19.15 14.05
CA PRO A 948 -16.64 19.78 13.87
C PRO A 948 -17.77 18.75 14.03
N VAL A 949 -18.98 19.20 14.38
CA VAL A 949 -20.16 18.32 14.54
C VAL A 949 -21.16 18.52 13.39
N PRO A 950 -20.92 17.95 12.20
CA PRO A 950 -21.94 17.82 11.16
C PRO A 950 -22.88 16.64 11.47
N ALA A 951 -23.98 16.54 10.73
CA ALA A 951 -24.73 15.28 10.66
C ALA A 951 -23.88 14.23 9.93
N ALA A 952 -23.56 13.11 10.59
CA ALA A 952 -22.64 12.08 10.09
C ALA A 952 -22.92 11.62 8.64
N ASN A 953 -24.18 11.55 8.25
CA ASN A 953 -24.59 11.17 6.89
C ASN A 953 -24.08 12.14 5.82
N ALA A 954 -23.98 13.44 6.10
CA ALA A 954 -23.59 14.46 5.12
C ALA A 954 -22.15 14.27 4.63
N THR A 955 -21.23 13.86 5.52
CA THR A 955 -19.85 13.50 5.17
C THR A 955 -19.78 12.32 4.21
N LEU A 956 -20.76 11.41 4.27
CA LEU A 956 -20.78 10.17 3.47
C LEU A 956 -21.49 10.34 2.12
N LEU A 957 -22.29 11.39 1.91
CA LEU A 957 -22.95 11.68 0.62
C LEU A 957 -21.97 11.88 -0.55
N ALA A 958 -20.68 12.09 -0.29
CA ALA A 958 -19.63 12.14 -1.31
C ALA A 958 -19.28 10.78 -1.93
N TYR A 959 -19.75 9.66 -1.35
CA TYR A 959 -19.41 8.31 -1.77
C TYR A 959 -20.62 7.59 -2.38
N THR A 960 -20.43 6.97 -3.55
CA THR A 960 -21.49 6.27 -4.32
C THR A 960 -21.90 4.93 -3.69
N ASP A 961 -21.11 4.43 -2.74
CA ASP A 961 -21.32 3.21 -1.96
C ASP A 961 -21.63 3.50 -0.47
N ALA A 962 -22.08 4.73 -0.16
CA ALA A 962 -22.44 5.13 1.20
C ALA A 962 -23.61 4.33 1.78
N GLN A 963 -24.55 3.85 0.95
CA GLN A 963 -25.63 2.96 1.37
C GLN A 963 -25.16 1.55 1.79
N ASP A 964 -23.93 1.15 1.43
CA ASP A 964 -23.35 -0.16 1.76
C ASP A 964 -22.63 -0.14 3.13
N VAL A 965 -22.68 1.00 3.83
CA VAL A 965 -22.22 1.18 5.22
C VAL A 965 -23.31 0.71 6.18
N SER A 966 -23.00 -0.26 7.05
CA SER A 966 -23.93 -0.78 8.04
C SER A 966 -24.35 0.30 9.05
N ALA A 967 -25.63 0.32 9.44
CA ALA A 967 -26.18 1.34 10.35
C ALA A 967 -25.43 1.46 11.70
N TRP A 968 -24.82 0.38 12.19
CA TRP A 968 -24.01 0.37 13.42
C TRP A 968 -22.60 0.97 13.24
N SER A 969 -22.07 1.04 12.01
CA SER A 969 -20.71 1.51 11.72
C SER A 969 -20.65 2.99 11.29
N ILE A 970 -21.77 3.54 10.77
CA ILE A 970 -21.90 4.92 10.23
C ILE A 970 -21.14 5.97 11.04
N GLY A 971 -21.28 5.97 12.37
CA GLY A 971 -20.63 6.94 13.25
C GLY A 971 -19.10 6.93 13.12
N GLY A 972 -18.48 5.77 13.32
CA GLY A 972 -17.02 5.63 13.24
C GLY A 972 -16.48 5.74 11.81
N VAL A 973 -17.29 5.39 10.81
CA VAL A 973 -17.01 5.63 9.39
C VAL A 973 -16.96 7.13 9.08
N ALA A 974 -17.98 7.89 9.50
CA ALA A 974 -18.00 9.35 9.35
C ALA A 974 -16.86 10.02 10.13
N ASP A 975 -16.61 9.62 11.38
CA ASP A 975 -15.47 10.13 12.19
C ASP A 975 -14.14 9.94 11.43
N SER A 976 -13.87 8.71 10.96
CA SER A 976 -12.60 8.32 10.34
C SER A 976 -12.32 9.05 9.02
N VAL A 977 -13.38 9.29 8.23
CA VAL A 977 -13.32 10.06 6.99
C VAL A 977 -13.17 11.55 7.28
N GLN A 978 -13.95 12.11 8.20
CA GLN A 978 -13.92 13.53 8.55
C GLN A 978 -12.56 13.95 9.15
N ALA A 979 -11.91 13.08 9.91
CA ALA A 979 -10.56 13.30 10.43
C ALA A 979 -9.45 13.17 9.37
N GLY A 980 -9.77 12.66 8.16
CA GLY A 980 -8.79 12.36 7.12
C GLY A 980 -7.84 11.22 7.48
N ILE A 981 -8.27 10.29 8.33
CA ILE A 981 -7.49 9.09 8.72
C ILE A 981 -7.67 8.00 7.64
N ILE A 982 -8.92 7.79 7.23
CA ILE A 982 -9.33 6.83 6.20
C ILE A 982 -9.94 7.60 5.03
N THR A 983 -9.35 7.43 3.85
CA THR A 983 -9.93 7.88 2.57
C THR A 983 -10.68 6.75 1.90
N GLY A 984 -11.50 7.08 0.90
CA GLY A 984 -11.96 6.10 -0.08
C GLY A 984 -10.80 5.41 -0.81
N ARG A 985 -11.11 4.30 -1.48
CA ARG A 985 -10.21 3.66 -2.47
C ARG A 985 -10.25 4.36 -3.83
N SER A 986 -11.22 5.25 -4.04
CA SER A 986 -11.24 6.28 -5.08
C SER A 986 -11.74 7.61 -4.47
N GLY A 987 -11.82 8.67 -5.27
CA GLY A 987 -12.45 9.93 -4.85
C GLY A 987 -13.96 9.83 -4.57
N THR A 988 -14.62 8.74 -4.95
CA THR A 988 -16.08 8.54 -4.82
C THR A 988 -16.47 7.17 -4.25
N THR A 989 -15.51 6.31 -3.88
CA THR A 989 -15.78 4.91 -3.45
C THR A 989 -15.07 4.60 -2.14
N LEU A 990 -15.82 4.28 -1.09
CA LEU A 990 -15.33 4.00 0.26
C LEU A 990 -14.90 2.53 0.44
N ALA A 991 -15.53 1.61 -0.30
CA ALA A 991 -15.45 0.16 -0.20
C ALA A 991 -15.65 -0.38 1.23
N PRO A 992 -16.78 -0.09 1.91
CA PRO A 992 -16.98 -0.41 3.33
C PRO A 992 -16.92 -1.93 3.63
N GLN A 993 -17.50 -2.74 2.75
CA GLN A 993 -17.54 -4.21 2.90
C GLN A 993 -16.27 -4.94 2.45
N ALA A 994 -15.32 -4.24 1.81
CA ALA A 994 -14.07 -4.86 1.37
C ALA A 994 -13.12 -5.12 2.56
N PHE A 995 -12.33 -6.19 2.48
CA PHE A 995 -11.28 -6.48 3.45
C PHE A 995 -10.13 -5.47 3.35
N ILE A 996 -9.46 -5.23 4.49
CA ILE A 996 -8.37 -4.27 4.62
C ILE A 996 -7.00 -4.96 4.65
N THR A 997 -6.02 -4.36 3.96
CA THR A 997 -4.63 -4.84 3.86
C THR A 997 -3.78 -4.36 5.05
N ARG A 998 -2.70 -5.10 5.37
CA ARG A 998 -1.73 -4.68 6.40
C ARG A 998 -1.10 -3.30 6.10
N ALA A 999 -0.89 -2.98 4.83
CA ALA A 999 -0.42 -1.68 4.38
C ALA A 999 -1.43 -0.54 4.64
N GLU A 1000 -2.72 -0.75 4.36
CA GLU A 1000 -3.78 0.21 4.73
C GLU A 1000 -3.78 0.44 6.25
N VAL A 1001 -3.69 -0.60 7.08
CA VAL A 1001 -3.69 -0.47 8.55
C VAL A 1001 -2.52 0.37 9.06
N ALA A 1002 -1.30 0.16 8.53
CA ALA A 1002 -0.13 0.95 8.94
C ALA A 1002 -0.33 2.46 8.65
N ALA A 1003 -0.81 2.80 7.44
CA ALA A 1003 -1.10 4.18 7.07
C ALA A 1003 -2.24 4.80 7.90
N ILE A 1004 -3.24 4.00 8.26
CA ILE A 1004 -4.38 4.43 9.09
C ILE A 1004 -3.94 4.74 10.52
N LEU A 1005 -3.16 3.87 11.15
CA LEU A 1005 -2.73 4.07 12.53
C LEU A 1005 -1.70 5.20 12.65
N GLN A 1006 -0.78 5.32 11.68
CA GLN A 1006 0.11 6.48 11.58
C GLN A 1006 -0.71 7.79 11.52
N ARG A 1007 -1.71 7.87 10.63
CA ARG A 1007 -2.56 9.06 10.52
C ARG A 1007 -3.40 9.32 11.76
N LEU A 1008 -3.93 8.29 12.44
CA LEU A 1008 -4.64 8.47 13.71
C LEU A 1008 -3.74 9.16 14.73
N LEU A 1009 -2.52 8.67 14.94
CA LEU A 1009 -1.59 9.22 15.92
C LEU A 1009 -1.12 10.64 15.53
N GLN A 1010 -0.79 10.88 14.25
CA GLN A 1010 -0.43 12.21 13.73
C GLN A 1010 -1.56 13.22 13.89
N LYS A 1011 -2.79 12.89 13.45
CA LYS A 1011 -3.97 13.77 13.54
C LYS A 1011 -4.36 14.06 14.99
N SER A 1012 -4.14 13.12 15.91
CA SER A 1012 -4.35 13.35 17.34
C SER A 1012 -3.31 14.28 17.98
N GLY A 1013 -2.15 14.47 17.32
CA GLY A 1013 -1.00 15.23 17.84
C GLY A 1013 -0.16 14.44 18.83
N LEU A 1014 -0.01 13.13 18.59
CA LEU A 1014 0.60 12.15 19.49
C LEU A 1014 1.94 11.57 19.00
N ILE A 1015 2.27 11.72 17.72
CA ILE A 1015 3.57 11.32 17.12
C ILE A 1015 4.10 12.38 16.15
#